data_AF-A0ABD1QL04-F1
#
_entry.id   AF-A0ABD1QL04-F1
#
_cell.length_a   1.000
_cell.length_b   1.000
_cell.length_c   1.000
_cell.angle_alpha   90.00
_cell.angle_beta   90.00
_cell.angle_gamma   90.00
#
_symmetry.space_group_name_H-M   'P 1'
#
loop_
_entity.id
_entity.type
_entity.pdbx_description
1 polymer ?
#
loop_
_entity_poly.entity_id
_entity_poly.type
_entity_poly.pdbx_seq_one_letter_code
_entity_poly.pdbx_strand_id
1 'polypeptide(L)'
;MAFIMLQRVCFRFLVGLLLVGSFATACNENISAIGDPGMRRDGLRVAIEAWNQCNEVHKELPHMGSPRQADCFDIDNSSSRLKLVHKVNEKYNKLGIANAKSQGLRNININRYAAWKERFLGYKCQVQDMPNPWQFWMIMLKSGNMDTEAAICPENGKKSKPFPPESRFPCFGKGCMNMPRMYHDYTHVHHNRGIQSLRGRFYGTWDLDADIRTASRRNNTSYYSVTWKKVVGKGSWIFHHFLKTSPKYPWLMLYLRSDATRGFSGGYHYQTRGMSKIVPKSPNFKVKFRLDIKKGGGPNSQFYLMDMGSCWKNNGKPCDGDVTSDVTRYSEMIINPDTQPWCNSTNNLRLCPPYHTFANGTRVHRTNTRHFPYDAYHVYCSPGNGKYLEEPFNYCDAYSNPQSQEILQILPHPVWGEYGYPTKKGEGWIGDGRSWELDVGRLSQSLYFYQDPGTKPVERHWPSIDLGTEIYVSGNEVAEWTTSAVGDPGMRRDGLRVAIEAWNQCNEVGEEAPNMASPRYADCFDLSNSTSPIGVVHRVNERDNKLGVLNATSRGREPLDVNQYAAWKEIYLGSKCQVEDKPKPWQFWMIMLKSGNMDTLAAVCPNNGRKASPFPPESGFPCFRKGCMNMPLIYHNYTTVREDRGRNKLRGSFYGTWDLDAATASVTKALITQNDSSYYEVIWEKEVGKGSWNFHHILKTSSKYPWLMLYLRADATTGFSGGYHYQTRGMIKTIPKSPNFTVKFTLDIKQGGGPRSQFYLMDIGSCWKNNGQPCSGDVTTDVTRYSEMIINPSVDSWCNPTSLQSCPPYHTLLNGTRIHRSDKENFPYEAYHIYCTPGNAQHPEEPYNFCDPYSNPQPQEILQILPHPVWGEYGYPTKKGEGWIGDPKTWELDVGKLSQSLYFYQDPGTAPADRYWSSIDLGTEIYISDNQVAEWIVSDFDIIVPNEAAGGIINMGTK
;
A
#
# COMPACT_ATOMS: atom_id res chain seq x y z
N MET A 1 -33.52 21.28 -63.64
CA MET A 1 -32.26 21.82 -63.07
C MET A 1 -32.09 21.31 -61.64
N ALA A 2 -31.70 20.04 -61.52
CA ALA A 2 -31.43 19.36 -60.25
C ALA A 2 -30.60 18.10 -60.57
N PHE A 3 -29.42 18.29 -61.15
CA PHE A 3 -28.38 17.29 -61.37
C PHE A 3 -27.11 18.11 -61.61
N ILE A 4 -25.97 17.71 -61.04
CA ILE A 4 -24.69 18.46 -60.93
C ILE A 4 -24.55 19.29 -59.63
N MET A 5 -24.67 18.64 -58.47
CA MET A 5 -23.92 19.07 -57.27
C MET A 5 -23.68 17.94 -56.25
N LEU A 6 -23.55 16.68 -56.70
CA LEU A 6 -23.30 15.54 -55.80
C LEU A 6 -22.17 14.61 -56.24
N GLN A 7 -21.27 15.07 -57.12
CA GLN A 7 -20.20 14.21 -57.70
C GLN A 7 -18.76 14.71 -57.48
N ARG A 8 -18.53 15.65 -56.55
CA ARG A 8 -17.17 16.11 -56.19
C ARG A 8 -16.76 15.92 -54.72
N VAL A 9 -17.60 15.31 -53.89
CA VAL A 9 -17.27 15.05 -52.47
C VAL A 9 -16.85 13.59 -52.21
N CYS A 10 -17.15 12.64 -53.09
CA CYS A 10 -16.83 11.21 -52.87
C CYS A 10 -15.48 10.71 -53.42
N PHE A 11 -14.68 11.53 -54.09
CA PHE A 11 -13.43 11.07 -54.73
C PHE A 11 -12.12 11.50 -54.02
N ARG A 12 -12.21 12.24 -52.90
CA ARG A 12 -11.04 12.51 -52.02
C ARG A 12 -11.04 11.72 -50.72
N PHE A 13 -12.10 10.96 -50.43
CA PHE A 13 -12.18 10.10 -49.24
C PHE A 13 -11.77 8.65 -49.49
N LEU A 14 -11.56 8.22 -50.74
CA LEU A 14 -11.29 6.82 -51.08
C LEU A 14 -9.82 6.48 -51.40
N VAL A 15 -8.91 7.46 -51.42
CA VAL A 15 -7.47 7.24 -51.70
C VAL A 15 -6.58 7.42 -50.46
N GLY A 16 -7.14 7.90 -49.34
CA GLY A 16 -6.45 7.93 -48.03
C GLY A 16 -6.56 6.64 -47.21
N LEU A 17 -7.28 5.63 -47.70
CA LEU A 17 -7.69 4.44 -46.92
C LEU A 17 -6.96 3.14 -47.32
N LEU A 18 -5.90 3.21 -48.13
CA LEU A 18 -5.16 2.03 -48.58
C LEU A 18 -3.65 2.03 -48.26
N LEU A 19 -3.16 2.94 -47.41
CA LEU A 19 -1.75 2.99 -47.00
C LEU A 19 -1.55 3.23 -45.49
N VAL A 20 -2.39 2.62 -44.65
CA VAL A 20 -2.05 2.40 -43.25
C VAL A 20 -2.07 0.90 -43.03
N GLY A 21 -0.90 0.28 -43.20
CA GLY A 21 -0.66 -1.08 -42.79
C GLY A 21 -1.02 -1.21 -41.31
N SER A 22 -2.00 -2.06 -41.04
CA SER A 22 -2.47 -2.41 -39.70
C SER A 22 -1.35 -3.04 -38.88
N PHE A 23 -0.49 -2.21 -38.28
CA PHE A 23 0.11 -2.55 -37.00
C PHE A 23 -0.98 -2.38 -35.94
N ALA A 24 -1.83 -3.38 -35.83
CA ALA A 24 -2.65 -3.59 -34.64
C ALA A 24 -1.69 -3.88 -33.49
N THR A 25 -1.16 -2.82 -32.88
CA THR A 25 -0.65 -2.88 -31.52
C THR A 25 -1.87 -3.15 -30.65
N ALA A 26 -2.05 -4.43 -30.30
CA ALA A 26 -3.02 -4.84 -29.31
C ALA A 26 -2.63 -4.18 -27.97
N CYS A 27 -3.15 -2.98 -27.73
CA CYS A 27 -3.23 -2.41 -26.39
C CYS A 27 -4.15 -3.35 -25.60
N ASN A 28 -3.58 -4.24 -24.80
CA ASN A 28 -4.35 -5.00 -23.80
C ASN A 28 -4.79 -4.01 -22.70
N GLU A 29 -5.82 -3.21 -22.99
CA GLU A 29 -6.53 -2.43 -21.98
C GLU A 29 -7.32 -3.41 -21.11
N ASN A 30 -6.74 -3.81 -19.96
CA ASN A 30 -7.45 -4.60 -18.98
C ASN A 30 -8.63 -3.78 -18.42
N ILE A 31 -9.85 -4.30 -18.56
CA ILE A 31 -11.09 -3.69 -18.05
C ILE A 31 -11.37 -4.22 -16.64
N SER A 32 -11.78 -3.36 -15.71
CA SER A 32 -12.17 -3.81 -14.37
C SER A 32 -13.56 -4.45 -14.39
N ALA A 33 -13.66 -5.64 -13.78
CA ALA A 33 -14.92 -6.36 -13.64
C ALA A 33 -15.87 -5.77 -12.59
N ILE A 34 -15.35 -4.98 -11.66
CA ILE A 34 -16.13 -4.32 -10.60
C ILE A 34 -16.52 -2.90 -10.99
N GLY A 35 -17.67 -2.44 -10.53
CA GLY A 35 -18.23 -1.12 -10.77
C GLY A 35 -17.55 0.07 -10.07
N ASP A 36 -16.80 -0.16 -8.98
CA ASP A 36 -15.99 0.86 -8.29
C ASP A 36 -14.54 0.38 -8.15
N PRO A 37 -13.76 0.38 -9.24
CA PRO A 37 -12.39 -0.13 -9.24
C PRO A 37 -11.51 0.63 -8.25
N GLY A 38 -10.95 -0.09 -7.28
CA GLY A 38 -10.15 0.50 -6.22
C GLY A 38 -10.94 1.36 -5.24
N MET A 39 -12.27 1.23 -5.18
CA MET A 39 -13.14 1.91 -4.21
C MET A 39 -13.00 3.45 -4.20
N ARG A 40 -12.88 4.06 -5.39
CA ARG A 40 -12.51 5.47 -5.56
C ARG A 40 -13.68 6.42 -5.63
N ARG A 41 -14.91 5.93 -5.84
CA ARG A 41 -16.10 6.78 -5.78
C ARG A 41 -16.30 7.32 -4.35
N ASP A 42 -16.65 8.60 -4.20
CA ASP A 42 -16.98 9.15 -2.88
C ASP A 42 -18.38 8.75 -2.40
N GLY A 43 -19.33 8.55 -3.31
CA GLY A 43 -20.58 7.89 -2.97
C GLY A 43 -20.33 6.40 -2.71
N LEU A 44 -20.68 5.90 -1.53
CA LEU A 44 -20.51 4.50 -1.18
C LEU A 44 -21.76 3.68 -1.51
N ARG A 45 -21.53 2.39 -1.79
CA ARG A 45 -22.55 1.35 -1.84
C ARG A 45 -22.04 0.14 -1.07
N VAL A 46 -22.55 -0.04 0.13
CA VAL A 46 -22.24 -1.21 0.96
C VAL A 46 -23.53 -1.79 1.51
N ALA A 47 -23.66 -3.10 1.45
CA ALA A 47 -24.70 -3.84 2.14
C ALA A 47 -24.08 -4.77 3.16
N ILE A 48 -24.87 -5.15 4.16
CA ILE A 48 -24.54 -6.20 5.10
C ILE A 48 -25.67 -7.22 5.07
N GLU A 49 -25.29 -8.49 5.11
CA GLU A 49 -26.21 -9.58 5.33
C GLU A 49 -25.74 -10.47 6.48
N ALA A 50 -26.69 -10.87 7.32
CA ALA A 50 -26.48 -11.86 8.36
C ALA A 50 -27.47 -13.01 8.17
N TRP A 51 -27.20 -13.90 7.21
CA TRP A 51 -28.10 -15.00 6.84
C TRP A 51 -27.35 -16.33 6.81
N ASN A 52 -27.86 -17.33 7.53
CA ASN A 52 -27.35 -18.70 7.46
C ASN A 52 -28.08 -19.43 6.32
N GLN A 53 -27.33 -19.92 5.33
CA GLN A 53 -27.84 -20.34 4.00
C GLN A 53 -28.86 -21.49 4.04
N CYS A 54 -28.90 -22.27 5.12
CA CYS A 54 -29.82 -23.40 5.28
C CYS A 54 -30.94 -23.22 6.30
N ASN A 55 -31.03 -22.04 6.92
CA ASN A 55 -31.98 -21.82 8.00
C ASN A 55 -32.78 -20.56 7.68
N GLU A 56 -33.69 -20.69 6.72
CA GLU A 56 -34.73 -19.68 6.56
C GLU A 56 -35.49 -19.62 7.87
N VAL A 57 -35.42 -18.49 8.59
CA VAL A 57 -36.13 -18.29 9.86
C VAL A 57 -37.58 -18.65 9.62
N HIS A 58 -38.00 -19.80 10.14
CA HIS A 58 -39.40 -20.25 10.10
C HIS A 58 -40.33 -19.16 10.67
N LYS A 59 -39.80 -18.31 11.57
CA LYS A 59 -40.43 -17.13 12.13
C LYS A 59 -39.42 -15.99 12.34
N GLU A 60 -39.73 -14.80 11.82
CA GLU A 60 -39.00 -13.56 12.15
C GLU A 60 -39.22 -13.26 13.65
N LEU A 61 -38.16 -13.05 14.44
CA LEU A 61 -38.36 -12.60 15.82
C LEU A 61 -38.95 -11.17 15.81
N PRO A 62 -39.90 -10.87 16.70
CA PRO A 62 -40.50 -9.54 16.78
C PRO A 62 -39.41 -8.45 16.89
N HIS A 63 -39.55 -7.41 16.08
CA HIS A 63 -38.70 -6.21 16.08
C HIS A 63 -37.24 -6.40 15.59
N MET A 64 -36.84 -7.57 15.07
CA MET A 64 -35.49 -7.74 14.50
C MET A 64 -35.35 -7.20 13.07
N GLY A 65 -36.43 -7.16 12.30
CA GLY A 65 -36.41 -6.69 10.91
C GLY A 65 -35.65 -7.64 9.98
N SER A 66 -35.34 -7.17 8.77
CA SER A 66 -34.55 -7.96 7.84
C SER A 66 -33.07 -8.02 8.26
N PRO A 67 -32.43 -9.19 8.16
CA PRO A 67 -30.97 -9.34 8.32
C PRO A 67 -30.18 -8.80 7.14
N ARG A 68 -30.80 -8.00 6.25
CA ARG A 68 -30.13 -7.29 5.16
C ARG A 68 -30.34 -5.80 5.32
N GLN A 69 -29.23 -5.09 5.48
CA GLN A 69 -29.19 -3.63 5.56
C GLN A 69 -28.21 -3.09 4.53
N ALA A 70 -28.35 -1.82 4.16
CA ALA A 70 -27.40 -1.16 3.28
C ALA A 70 -27.16 0.29 3.66
N ASP A 71 -25.96 0.77 3.35
CA ASP A 71 -25.64 2.18 3.28
C ASP A 71 -25.27 2.54 1.83
N CYS A 72 -26.12 3.35 1.23
CA CYS A 72 -25.99 3.76 -0.15
C CYS A 72 -26.33 5.23 -0.23
N PHE A 73 -25.36 6.05 -0.61
CA PHE A 73 -25.56 7.49 -0.73
C PHE A 73 -24.77 8.08 -1.89
N ASP A 74 -25.31 9.13 -2.48
CA ASP A 74 -24.57 10.00 -3.39
C ASP A 74 -24.21 11.30 -2.67
N ILE A 75 -23.21 12.00 -3.18
CA ILE A 75 -22.86 13.33 -2.71
C ILE A 75 -23.62 14.36 -3.53
N ASP A 76 -24.29 15.27 -2.84
CA ASP A 76 -24.94 16.45 -3.43
C ASP A 76 -24.06 17.67 -3.22
N ASN A 77 -23.56 18.19 -4.34
CA ASN A 77 -22.68 19.36 -4.42
C ASN A 77 -23.45 20.66 -4.72
N SER A 78 -24.80 20.64 -4.73
CA SER A 78 -25.61 21.82 -5.06
C SER A 78 -25.64 22.90 -3.98
N SER A 79 -25.17 22.60 -2.77
CA SER A 79 -25.13 23.54 -1.64
C SER A 79 -23.70 23.81 -1.18
N SER A 80 -23.47 24.95 -0.50
CA SER A 80 -22.15 25.33 0.04
C SER A 80 -21.62 24.37 1.12
N ARG A 81 -22.46 23.45 1.62
CA ARG A 81 -22.07 22.37 2.54
C ARG A 81 -22.26 21.02 1.85
N LEU A 82 -21.27 20.14 1.99
CA LEU A 82 -21.34 18.80 1.42
C LEU A 82 -22.47 18.01 2.08
N LYS A 83 -23.44 17.58 1.28
CA LYS A 83 -24.63 16.87 1.75
C LYS A 83 -24.64 15.45 1.20
N LEU A 84 -24.94 14.48 2.06
CA LEU A 84 -25.11 13.09 1.64
C LEU A 84 -26.58 12.83 1.36
N VAL A 85 -26.87 12.32 0.16
CA VAL A 85 -28.21 11.91 -0.26
C VAL A 85 -28.29 10.39 -0.11
N HIS A 86 -28.70 9.94 1.07
CA HIS A 86 -28.90 8.51 1.32
C HIS A 86 -30.08 7.98 0.51
N LYS A 87 -29.80 6.99 -0.34
CA LYS A 87 -30.78 6.22 -1.12
C LYS A 87 -31.47 5.17 -0.28
N VAL A 88 -30.79 4.69 0.75
CA VAL A 88 -31.31 3.75 1.74
C VAL A 88 -31.32 4.45 3.09
N ASN A 89 -32.48 4.51 3.74
CA ASN A 89 -32.67 5.13 5.05
C ASN A 89 -33.12 4.08 6.07
N GLU A 90 -33.30 4.50 7.32
CA GLU A 90 -33.60 3.59 8.43
C GLU A 90 -34.91 2.84 8.22
N LYS A 91 -35.94 3.51 7.68
CA LYS A 91 -37.22 2.86 7.34
C LYS A 91 -37.04 1.74 6.33
N TYR A 92 -36.17 1.94 5.32
CA TYR A 92 -35.84 0.89 4.39
C TYR A 92 -35.06 -0.22 5.08
N ASN A 93 -33.99 0.06 5.82
CA ASN A 93 -33.22 -0.99 6.50
C ASN A 93 -34.04 -1.81 7.52
N LYS A 94 -34.94 -1.16 8.26
CA LYS A 94 -35.85 -1.81 9.23
C LYS A 94 -37.11 -2.42 8.61
N LEU A 95 -37.26 -2.42 7.29
CA LEU A 95 -38.38 -3.09 6.66
C LEU A 95 -38.30 -4.58 6.99
N GLY A 96 -39.31 -5.09 7.70
CA GLY A 96 -39.55 -6.52 7.97
C GLY A 96 -40.72 -7.08 7.15
N ILE A 97 -41.04 -8.36 7.32
CA ILE A 97 -42.05 -9.03 6.48
C ILE A 97 -43.47 -8.50 6.71
N ALA A 98 -43.80 -8.14 7.96
CA ALA A 98 -45.11 -7.61 8.33
C ALA A 98 -45.39 -6.27 7.64
N ASN A 99 -44.40 -5.37 7.64
CA ASN A 99 -44.50 -4.06 7.00
C ASN A 99 -44.47 -4.16 5.47
N ALA A 100 -43.77 -5.15 4.90
CA ALA A 100 -43.78 -5.39 3.46
C ALA A 100 -45.20 -5.68 2.94
N LYS A 101 -45.99 -6.47 3.67
CA LYS A 101 -47.40 -6.73 3.33
C LYS A 101 -48.24 -5.45 3.30
N SER A 102 -48.01 -4.54 4.24
CA SER A 102 -48.70 -3.23 4.28
C SER A 102 -48.35 -2.28 3.13
N GLN A 103 -47.22 -2.50 2.45
CA GLN A 103 -46.81 -1.74 1.25
C GLN A 103 -47.27 -2.38 -0.07
N GLY A 104 -48.25 -3.29 -0.02
CA GLY A 104 -48.87 -3.89 -1.21
C GLY A 104 -48.25 -5.22 -1.67
N LEU A 105 -47.24 -5.75 -0.96
CA LEU A 105 -46.68 -7.07 -1.25
C LEU A 105 -47.57 -8.18 -0.67
N ARG A 106 -48.59 -8.58 -1.41
CA ARG A 106 -49.47 -9.69 -1.03
C ARG A 106 -48.73 -11.03 -1.25
N ASN A 107 -48.85 -11.95 -0.28
CA ASN A 107 -48.40 -13.35 -0.37
C ASN A 107 -46.87 -13.62 -0.45
N ILE A 108 -45.99 -12.76 0.07
CA ILE A 108 -44.56 -13.10 0.23
C ILE A 108 -44.35 -14.10 1.38
N ASN A 109 -43.79 -15.27 1.04
CA ASN A 109 -43.27 -16.28 1.99
C ASN A 109 -41.97 -15.73 2.64
N ILE A 110 -41.78 -15.99 3.94
CA ILE A 110 -40.60 -15.60 4.72
C ILE A 110 -39.27 -16.05 4.08
N ASN A 111 -39.28 -17.23 3.46
CA ASN A 111 -38.17 -17.81 2.73
C ASN A 111 -37.74 -16.96 1.52
N ARG A 112 -38.72 -16.39 0.81
CA ARG A 112 -38.49 -15.50 -0.35
C ARG A 112 -38.22 -14.06 0.04
N TYR A 113 -38.51 -13.69 1.30
CA TYR A 113 -38.42 -12.31 1.75
C TYR A 113 -36.98 -11.79 1.73
N ALA A 114 -36.03 -12.60 2.19
CA ALA A 114 -34.63 -12.20 2.23
C ALA A 114 -34.12 -11.89 0.80
N ALA A 115 -34.35 -12.79 -0.15
CA ALA A 115 -33.95 -12.61 -1.55
C ALA A 115 -34.61 -11.37 -2.17
N TRP A 116 -35.90 -11.16 -1.88
CA TRP A 116 -36.60 -9.95 -2.30
C TRP A 116 -35.97 -8.68 -1.70
N LYS A 117 -35.63 -8.71 -0.40
CA LYS A 117 -35.05 -7.59 0.33
C LYS A 117 -33.71 -7.16 -0.27
N GLU A 118 -32.85 -8.12 -0.57
CA GLU A 118 -31.56 -7.88 -1.23
C GLU A 118 -31.75 -7.19 -2.58
N ARG A 119 -32.69 -7.68 -3.40
CA ARG A 119 -33.01 -7.06 -4.70
C ARG A 119 -33.59 -5.66 -4.54
N PHE A 120 -34.43 -5.43 -3.54
CA PHE A 120 -34.99 -4.13 -3.23
C PHE A 120 -33.90 -3.12 -2.83
N LEU A 121 -32.99 -3.51 -1.92
CA LEU A 121 -31.84 -2.68 -1.55
C LEU A 121 -30.91 -2.47 -2.75
N GLY A 122 -30.64 -3.52 -3.52
CA GLY A 122 -29.82 -3.46 -4.73
C GLY A 122 -30.38 -2.47 -5.76
N TYR A 123 -31.70 -2.48 -5.98
CA TYR A 123 -32.37 -1.51 -6.86
C TYR A 123 -32.18 -0.07 -6.35
N LYS A 124 -32.34 0.18 -5.04
CA LYS A 124 -32.11 1.51 -4.45
C LYS A 124 -30.65 1.95 -4.55
N CYS A 125 -29.73 1.02 -4.41
CA CYS A 125 -28.29 1.23 -4.44
C CYS A 125 -27.71 1.27 -5.86
N GLN A 126 -28.50 0.99 -6.89
CA GLN A 126 -27.99 0.83 -8.25
C GLN A 126 -27.25 2.07 -8.75
N VAL A 127 -26.12 1.82 -9.40
CA VAL A 127 -25.32 2.79 -10.15
C VAL A 127 -25.35 2.38 -11.62
N GLN A 128 -25.71 3.31 -12.49
CA GLN A 128 -25.67 3.10 -13.93
C GLN A 128 -24.22 3.15 -14.40
N ASP A 129 -23.81 2.14 -15.16
CA ASP A 129 -22.43 1.96 -15.63
C ASP A 129 -22.41 0.98 -16.83
N MET A 130 -21.29 0.92 -17.53
CA MET A 130 -21.05 0.03 -18.67
C MET A 130 -20.05 -1.09 -18.31
N PRO A 131 -20.23 -2.33 -18.82
CA PRO A 131 -21.31 -2.77 -19.70
C PRO A 131 -22.65 -3.02 -18.99
N ASN A 132 -22.64 -3.11 -17.65
CA ASN A 132 -23.84 -3.36 -16.85
C ASN A 132 -23.86 -2.43 -15.62
N PRO A 133 -25.07 -2.07 -15.13
CA PRO A 133 -25.21 -1.38 -13.86
C PRO A 133 -24.80 -2.28 -12.69
N TRP A 134 -24.29 -1.67 -11.62
CA TRP A 134 -23.85 -2.37 -10.40
C TRP A 134 -24.53 -1.83 -9.14
N GLN A 135 -24.41 -2.55 -8.03
CA GLN A 135 -25.12 -2.25 -6.77
C GLN A 135 -24.15 -1.94 -5.63
N PHE A 136 -23.73 -2.91 -4.83
CA PHE A 136 -22.94 -2.68 -3.62
C PHE A 136 -21.87 -3.74 -3.39
N TRP A 137 -20.88 -3.41 -2.56
CA TRP A 137 -20.08 -4.39 -1.83
C TRP A 137 -20.95 -5.09 -0.81
N MET A 138 -20.76 -6.39 -0.60
CA MET A 138 -21.52 -7.15 0.39
C MET A 138 -20.62 -7.53 1.57
N ILE A 139 -21.01 -7.13 2.77
CA ILE A 139 -20.47 -7.66 4.02
C ILE A 139 -21.32 -8.88 4.39
N MET A 140 -20.69 -10.04 4.49
CA MET A 140 -21.38 -11.27 4.89
C MET A 140 -21.01 -11.63 6.31
N LEU A 141 -22.03 -11.89 7.11
CA LEU A 141 -21.95 -12.39 8.47
C LEU A 141 -22.65 -13.75 8.54
N LYS A 142 -21.98 -14.72 9.14
CA LYS A 142 -22.58 -16.04 9.39
C LYS A 142 -22.21 -16.54 10.77
N SER A 143 -23.07 -17.41 11.28
CA SER A 143 -22.82 -18.19 12.48
C SER A 143 -23.00 -19.67 12.19
N GLY A 144 -22.36 -20.50 12.98
CA GLY A 144 -22.48 -21.95 12.86
C GLY A 144 -23.82 -22.61 13.20
N ASN A 145 -24.76 -21.83 13.71
CA ASN A 145 -26.02 -22.38 14.20
C ASN A 145 -26.94 -22.82 13.07
N MET A 146 -27.46 -24.05 13.19
CA MET A 146 -28.39 -24.69 12.27
C MET A 146 -29.75 -24.92 12.90
N ASP A 147 -30.84 -24.73 12.13
CA ASP A 147 -32.21 -25.08 12.55
C ASP A 147 -32.49 -26.53 12.19
N THR A 148 -32.22 -27.41 13.15
CA THR A 148 -32.32 -28.85 12.96
C THR A 148 -33.75 -29.37 13.10
N GLU A 149 -34.70 -28.53 13.54
CA GLU A 149 -36.12 -28.89 13.69
C GLU A 149 -36.94 -28.57 12.44
N ALA A 150 -36.59 -27.52 11.70
CA ALA A 150 -37.38 -27.06 10.57
C ALA A 150 -37.24 -27.95 9.32
N ALA A 151 -36.07 -28.58 9.12
CA ALA A 151 -35.75 -29.45 7.97
C ALA A 151 -36.16 -28.84 6.61
N ILE A 152 -36.10 -27.51 6.50
CA ILE A 152 -36.53 -26.76 5.32
C ILE A 152 -35.56 -26.98 4.16
N CYS A 153 -34.26 -27.03 4.47
CA CYS A 153 -33.25 -27.18 3.45
C CYS A 153 -32.99 -28.65 3.08
N PRO A 154 -32.72 -28.92 1.79
CA PRO A 154 -32.40 -30.26 1.35
C PRO A 154 -31.04 -30.74 1.90
N GLU A 155 -30.96 -32.00 2.31
CA GLU A 155 -29.68 -32.70 2.51
C GLU A 155 -29.12 -33.07 1.12
N ASN A 156 -28.09 -32.35 0.67
CA ASN A 156 -27.47 -32.58 -0.65
C ASN A 156 -28.49 -32.60 -1.81
N GLY A 157 -29.45 -31.69 -1.78
CA GLY A 157 -30.50 -31.60 -2.81
C GLY A 157 -31.66 -32.60 -2.64
N LYS A 158 -31.72 -33.35 -1.54
CA LYS A 158 -32.86 -34.23 -1.20
C LYS A 158 -33.60 -33.70 0.02
N LYS A 159 -34.92 -33.87 0.07
CA LYS A 159 -35.74 -33.40 1.21
C LYS A 159 -35.19 -33.95 2.53
N SER A 160 -34.75 -33.05 3.42
CA SER A 160 -34.27 -33.42 4.76
C SER A 160 -35.44 -33.73 5.71
N LYS A 161 -35.12 -34.38 6.82
CA LYS A 161 -36.01 -34.60 7.98
C LYS A 161 -35.36 -33.95 9.20
N PRO A 162 -36.14 -33.56 10.23
CA PRO A 162 -35.56 -33.03 11.46
C PRO A 162 -34.47 -33.95 12.02
N PHE A 163 -33.36 -33.38 12.48
CA PHE A 163 -32.18 -34.10 12.98
C PHE A 163 -31.72 -33.54 14.32
N PRO A 164 -31.01 -34.32 15.16
CA PRO A 164 -30.51 -33.81 16.44
C PRO A 164 -29.43 -32.74 16.22
N PRO A 165 -29.33 -31.71 17.09
CA PRO A 165 -28.23 -30.76 17.07
C PRO A 165 -26.88 -31.48 17.17
N GLU A 166 -25.91 -31.08 16.36
CA GLU A 166 -24.57 -31.61 16.43
C GLU A 166 -23.84 -31.09 17.68
N SER A 167 -23.16 -31.96 18.42
CA SER A 167 -22.47 -31.59 19.68
C SER A 167 -21.39 -30.51 19.51
N ARG A 168 -20.89 -30.34 18.29
CA ARG A 168 -19.87 -29.34 17.92
C ARG A 168 -20.41 -27.91 17.91
N PHE A 169 -21.72 -27.72 17.71
CA PHE A 169 -22.32 -26.39 17.56
C PHE A 169 -23.38 -26.15 18.64
N PRO A 170 -23.15 -25.18 19.54
CA PRO A 170 -24.10 -24.88 20.59
C PRO A 170 -25.46 -24.40 20.04
N CYS A 171 -26.53 -25.11 20.40
CA CYS A 171 -27.91 -24.74 20.07
C CYS A 171 -28.56 -23.95 21.21
N PHE A 172 -29.12 -22.77 20.91
CA PHE A 172 -29.85 -21.96 21.90
C PHE A 172 -31.23 -21.57 21.40
N GLY A 173 -32.26 -21.90 22.19
CA GLY A 173 -33.67 -21.63 21.87
C GLY A 173 -34.30 -22.71 20.98
N LYS A 174 -35.62 -22.61 20.78
CA LYS A 174 -36.39 -23.53 19.93
C LYS A 174 -35.94 -23.40 18.47
N GLY A 175 -35.53 -24.50 17.84
CA GLY A 175 -34.99 -24.48 16.48
C GLY A 175 -33.57 -23.90 16.35
N CYS A 176 -32.83 -23.67 17.44
CA CYS A 176 -31.37 -23.43 17.48
C CYS A 176 -30.78 -22.22 16.72
N MET A 177 -31.55 -21.48 15.92
CA MET A 177 -31.07 -20.42 15.04
C MET A 177 -31.51 -19.02 15.50
N ASN A 178 -30.56 -18.08 15.52
CA ASN A 178 -30.80 -16.66 15.84
C ASN A 178 -30.00 -15.75 14.91
N MET A 179 -30.57 -14.61 14.55
CA MET A 179 -29.89 -13.55 13.81
C MET A 179 -29.20 -12.58 14.76
N PRO A 180 -28.11 -11.91 14.35
CA PRO A 180 -27.50 -10.90 15.19
C PRO A 180 -28.39 -9.67 15.31
N ARG A 181 -28.29 -8.97 16.45
CA ARG A 181 -28.71 -7.57 16.53
C ARG A 181 -27.73 -6.73 15.73
N MET A 182 -28.23 -6.10 14.68
CA MET A 182 -27.43 -5.27 13.78
C MET A 182 -27.79 -3.80 13.97
N TYR A 183 -26.75 -3.00 14.16
CA TYR A 183 -26.81 -1.55 14.26
C TYR A 183 -26.07 -0.93 13.09
N HIS A 184 -26.56 0.22 12.66
CA HIS A 184 -26.03 0.96 11.53
C HIS A 184 -25.86 2.42 11.91
N ASP A 185 -24.60 2.85 11.95
CA ASP A 185 -24.24 4.26 11.95
C ASP A 185 -24.09 4.66 10.48
N TYR A 186 -25.10 5.35 9.95
CA TYR A 186 -25.11 5.85 8.57
C TYR A 186 -23.87 6.68 8.30
N THR A 187 -23.42 6.67 7.05
CA THR A 187 -22.27 7.48 6.66
C THR A 187 -22.58 8.95 6.89
N HIS A 188 -21.68 9.65 7.59
CA HIS A 188 -21.80 11.07 7.85
C HIS A 188 -20.52 11.82 7.45
N VAL A 189 -20.67 13.12 7.17
CA VAL A 189 -19.56 14.02 6.89
C VAL A 189 -18.99 14.53 8.20
N HIS A 190 -17.79 14.08 8.54
CA HIS A 190 -17.00 14.60 9.62
C HIS A 190 -16.11 15.73 9.12
N HIS A 191 -16.33 16.91 9.68
CA HIS A 191 -15.52 18.08 9.44
C HIS A 191 -14.45 18.17 10.52
N ASN A 192 -13.19 18.09 10.14
CA ASN A 192 -12.08 18.27 11.06
C ASN A 192 -10.99 19.13 10.40
N ARG A 193 -10.72 20.32 10.97
CA ARG A 193 -9.68 21.26 10.49
C ARG A 193 -9.73 21.53 8.97
N GLY A 194 -10.93 21.74 8.42
CA GLY A 194 -11.12 22.02 6.99
C GLY A 194 -11.12 20.80 6.06
N ILE A 195 -10.83 19.60 6.58
CA ILE A 195 -10.92 18.34 5.82
C ILE A 195 -12.29 17.70 6.06
N GLN A 196 -12.97 17.36 4.97
CA GLN A 196 -14.20 16.58 4.99
C GLN A 196 -13.88 15.09 4.83
N SER A 197 -14.23 14.31 5.83
CA SER A 197 -14.11 12.84 5.79
C SER A 197 -15.48 12.20 5.96
N LEU A 198 -15.69 11.09 5.27
CA LEU A 198 -16.89 10.27 5.34
C LEU A 198 -16.58 9.08 6.24
N ARG A 199 -17.44 8.80 7.20
CA ARG A 199 -17.33 7.63 8.09
C ARG A 199 -18.70 7.03 8.33
N GLY A 200 -18.77 5.71 8.30
CA GLY A 200 -19.97 4.94 8.66
C GLY A 200 -19.57 3.58 9.23
N ARG A 201 -20.54 2.86 9.79
CA ARG A 201 -20.29 1.58 10.44
C ARG A 201 -21.51 0.68 10.51
N PHE A 202 -21.30 -0.62 10.25
CA PHE A 202 -22.17 -1.68 10.74
C PHE A 202 -21.54 -2.36 11.95
N TYR A 203 -22.33 -2.64 12.99
CA TYR A 203 -21.84 -3.34 14.17
C TYR A 203 -22.97 -4.09 14.87
N GLY A 204 -22.62 -5.09 15.66
CA GLY A 204 -23.64 -5.92 16.26
C GLY A 204 -23.11 -7.07 17.08
N THR A 205 -24.03 -7.90 17.54
CA THR A 205 -23.75 -9.08 18.36
C THR A 205 -24.83 -10.14 18.15
N TRP A 206 -24.45 -11.41 18.23
CA TRP A 206 -25.42 -12.52 18.31
C TRP A 206 -25.90 -12.76 19.75
N ASP A 207 -25.17 -12.28 20.76
CA ASP A 207 -25.59 -12.35 22.16
C ASP A 207 -26.68 -11.29 22.42
N LEU A 208 -27.94 -11.66 22.15
CA LEU A 208 -29.10 -10.76 22.17
C LEU A 208 -29.36 -10.11 23.54
N ASP A 209 -28.85 -10.69 24.62
CA ASP A 209 -28.91 -10.21 25.99
C ASP A 209 -27.79 -9.20 26.33
N ALA A 210 -26.80 -9.03 25.48
CA ALA A 210 -25.65 -8.17 25.75
C ALA A 210 -25.92 -6.67 25.54
N ASP A 211 -25.29 -5.83 26.38
CA ASP A 211 -25.21 -4.38 26.14
C ASP A 211 -24.19 -4.10 25.03
N ILE A 212 -24.70 -3.67 23.86
CA ILE A 212 -23.89 -3.39 22.67
C ILE A 212 -22.78 -2.38 22.92
N ARG A 213 -22.93 -1.45 23.88
CA ARG A 213 -21.92 -0.43 24.21
C ARG A 213 -20.65 -1.03 24.79
N THR A 214 -20.76 -2.22 25.38
CA THR A 214 -19.65 -2.92 26.05
C THR A 214 -19.26 -4.24 25.36
N ALA A 215 -20.06 -4.71 24.41
CA ALA A 215 -19.91 -6.01 23.76
C ALA A 215 -18.52 -6.26 23.14
N SER A 216 -17.90 -5.23 22.57
CA SER A 216 -16.55 -5.34 22.00
C SER A 216 -15.48 -5.70 23.02
N ARG A 217 -15.64 -5.28 24.28
CA ARG A 217 -14.65 -5.43 25.37
C ARG A 217 -15.01 -6.55 26.34
N ARG A 218 -16.30 -6.81 26.54
CA ARG A 218 -16.78 -7.79 27.52
C ARG A 218 -16.45 -9.21 27.08
N ASN A 219 -15.87 -10.00 27.97
CA ASN A 219 -15.64 -11.43 27.72
C ASN A 219 -16.97 -12.18 27.58
N ASN A 220 -16.94 -13.27 26.82
CA ASN A 220 -18.10 -14.12 26.55
C ASN A 220 -19.25 -13.39 25.87
N THR A 221 -18.92 -12.42 25.02
CA THR A 221 -19.88 -11.68 24.21
C THR A 221 -19.32 -11.57 22.80
N SER A 222 -20.11 -12.06 21.84
CA SER A 222 -19.78 -11.98 20.41
C SER A 222 -19.91 -10.54 19.98
N TYR A 223 -19.07 -10.12 19.04
CA TYR A 223 -19.15 -8.76 18.52
C TYR A 223 -18.57 -8.73 17.12
N TYR A 224 -19.23 -8.00 16.24
CA TYR A 224 -18.65 -7.63 14.97
C TYR A 224 -18.75 -6.12 14.77
N SER A 225 -17.82 -5.58 14.01
CA SER A 225 -17.87 -4.21 13.54
C SER A 225 -17.17 -4.12 12.19
N VAL A 226 -17.83 -3.51 11.22
CA VAL A 226 -17.23 -3.10 9.96
C VAL A 226 -17.38 -1.61 9.85
N THR A 227 -16.26 -0.90 9.98
CA THR A 227 -16.20 0.55 9.77
C THR A 227 -15.66 0.83 8.39
N TRP A 228 -16.18 1.87 7.76
CA TRP A 228 -15.63 2.39 6.52
C TRP A 228 -15.36 3.87 6.65
N LYS A 229 -14.25 4.30 6.03
CA LYS A 229 -13.86 5.70 6.02
C LYS A 229 -13.17 6.11 4.73
N LYS A 230 -13.31 7.38 4.40
CA LYS A 230 -12.70 8.00 3.23
C LYS A 230 -12.61 9.51 3.38
N VAL A 231 -11.57 10.13 2.81
CA VAL A 231 -11.53 11.60 2.64
C VAL A 231 -12.24 11.94 1.33
N VAL A 232 -13.17 12.91 1.36
CA VAL A 232 -13.91 13.31 0.16
C VAL A 232 -12.94 13.72 -0.94
N GLY A 233 -13.14 13.18 -2.15
CA GLY A 233 -12.37 13.47 -3.35
C GLY A 233 -11.00 12.79 -3.41
N LYS A 234 -10.63 11.97 -2.41
CA LYS A 234 -9.26 11.43 -2.29
C LYS A 234 -9.23 9.95 -1.91
N GLY A 235 -8.36 9.21 -2.58
CA GLY A 235 -8.03 7.82 -2.23
C GLY A 235 -9.19 6.83 -2.37
N SER A 236 -9.07 5.73 -1.65
CA SER A 236 -9.99 4.59 -1.65
C SER A 236 -10.80 4.52 -0.36
N TRP A 237 -11.97 3.89 -0.39
CA TRP A 237 -12.62 3.47 0.86
C TRP A 237 -11.78 2.46 1.61
N ILE A 238 -11.78 2.60 2.93
CA ILE A 238 -10.99 1.76 3.81
C ILE A 238 -11.96 1.05 4.74
N PHE A 239 -12.06 -0.26 4.57
CA PHE A 239 -12.85 -1.11 5.45
C PHE A 239 -11.98 -1.69 6.55
N HIS A 240 -12.33 -1.39 7.79
CA HIS A 240 -11.76 -2.03 8.96
C HIS A 240 -12.81 -2.98 9.53
N HIS A 241 -12.44 -4.27 9.58
CA HIS A 241 -13.29 -5.33 10.06
C HIS A 241 -12.77 -5.82 11.40
N PHE A 242 -13.71 -6.10 12.29
CA PHE A 242 -13.48 -6.65 13.59
C PHE A 242 -14.49 -7.76 13.81
N LEU A 243 -14.00 -8.95 14.16
CA LEU A 243 -14.83 -10.09 14.52
C LEU A 243 -14.35 -10.66 15.85
N LYS A 244 -15.31 -10.97 16.72
CA LYS A 244 -15.11 -11.61 18.01
C LYS A 244 -16.17 -12.65 18.28
N THR A 245 -15.74 -13.85 18.62
CA THR A 245 -16.60 -14.98 19.01
C THR A 245 -16.92 -14.97 20.50
N SER A 246 -17.91 -15.76 20.91
CA SER A 246 -18.23 -16.04 22.32
C SER A 246 -18.41 -17.54 22.54
N PRO A 247 -18.47 -18.03 23.80
CA PRO A 247 -18.82 -19.42 24.07
C PRO A 247 -20.19 -19.83 23.50
N LYS A 248 -21.14 -18.88 23.38
CA LYS A 248 -22.42 -19.14 22.70
C LYS A 248 -22.25 -19.16 21.18
N TYR A 249 -21.39 -18.32 20.63
CA TYR A 249 -21.16 -18.26 19.18
C TYR A 249 -19.69 -18.50 18.86
N PRO A 250 -19.20 -19.75 18.99
CA PRO A 250 -17.79 -20.08 18.82
C PRO A 250 -17.40 -20.23 17.35
N TRP A 251 -18.38 -20.22 16.43
CA TRP A 251 -18.16 -20.23 14.99
C TRP A 251 -18.84 -19.02 14.36
N LEU A 252 -18.03 -18.07 13.86
CA LEU A 252 -18.48 -16.88 13.16
C LEU A 252 -17.64 -16.61 11.91
N MET A 253 -18.26 -16.06 10.88
CA MET A 253 -17.60 -15.61 9.65
C MET A 253 -17.89 -14.13 9.40
N LEU A 254 -16.90 -13.43 8.86
CA LEU A 254 -17.02 -12.04 8.41
C LEU A 254 -16.21 -11.81 7.12
N TYR A 255 -16.91 -11.66 5.99
CA TYR A 255 -16.32 -11.43 4.67
C TYR A 255 -16.72 -10.10 4.06
N LEU A 256 -15.83 -9.56 3.22
CA LEU A 256 -16.12 -8.56 2.21
C LEU A 256 -16.17 -9.23 0.84
N ARG A 257 -17.30 -9.11 0.13
CA ARG A 257 -17.60 -9.86 -1.10
C ARG A 257 -17.89 -8.94 -2.27
N SER A 258 -17.38 -9.30 -3.45
CA SER A 258 -17.76 -8.72 -4.74
C SER A 258 -18.66 -9.67 -5.53
N ASP A 259 -19.94 -9.71 -5.17
CA ASP A 259 -20.93 -10.52 -5.88
C ASP A 259 -21.21 -9.98 -7.30
N ALA A 260 -21.53 -10.88 -8.22
CA ALA A 260 -22.09 -10.57 -9.53
C ALA A 260 -23.40 -9.78 -9.41
N THR A 261 -23.59 -8.84 -10.33
CA THR A 261 -24.82 -8.05 -10.42
C THR A 261 -26.07 -8.88 -10.73
N ARG A 262 -25.88 -10.09 -11.27
CA ARG A 262 -26.92 -11.08 -11.58
C ARG A 262 -26.31 -12.48 -11.51
N GLY A 263 -27.17 -13.47 -11.30
CA GLY A 263 -26.78 -14.89 -11.24
C GLY A 263 -26.82 -15.43 -9.81
N PHE A 264 -26.37 -16.67 -9.65
CA PHE A 264 -26.35 -17.40 -8.38
C PHE A 264 -24.96 -17.24 -7.76
N SER A 265 -24.79 -16.25 -6.88
CA SER A 265 -23.52 -16.01 -6.16
C SER A 265 -23.57 -16.59 -4.74
N GLY A 266 -22.41 -16.88 -4.15
CA GLY A 266 -22.28 -17.16 -2.71
C GLY A 266 -23.08 -18.36 -2.19
N GLY A 267 -23.40 -19.33 -3.03
CA GLY A 267 -24.20 -20.50 -2.65
C GLY A 267 -25.71 -20.27 -2.57
N TYR A 268 -26.21 -19.12 -3.02
CA TYR A 268 -27.64 -18.87 -3.02
C TYR A 268 -28.32 -19.49 -4.25
N HIS A 269 -29.46 -20.17 -4.02
CA HIS A 269 -30.32 -20.73 -5.06
C HIS A 269 -31.23 -19.68 -5.75
N TYR A 270 -30.97 -18.40 -5.52
CA TYR A 270 -31.71 -17.28 -6.11
C TYR A 270 -30.77 -16.22 -6.64
N GLN A 271 -31.27 -15.38 -7.56
CA GLN A 271 -30.46 -14.29 -8.10
C GLN A 271 -30.10 -13.24 -7.04
N THR A 272 -28.81 -12.98 -6.90
CA THR A 272 -28.21 -11.99 -5.99
C THR A 272 -27.98 -10.64 -6.69
N ARG A 273 -27.54 -9.64 -5.93
CA ARG A 273 -27.11 -8.31 -6.40
C ARG A 273 -25.74 -7.96 -5.81
N GLY A 274 -24.92 -7.26 -6.58
CA GLY A 274 -23.55 -6.98 -6.18
C GLY A 274 -22.83 -5.97 -7.05
N MET A 275 -21.51 -5.94 -6.90
CA MET A 275 -20.60 -4.95 -7.47
C MET A 275 -19.99 -5.39 -8.81
N SER A 276 -19.94 -6.69 -9.09
CA SER A 276 -19.26 -7.24 -10.27
C SER A 276 -20.14 -7.12 -11.52
N LYS A 277 -19.89 -6.08 -12.32
CA LYS A 277 -20.59 -5.76 -13.57
C LYS A 277 -20.19 -6.65 -14.76
N ILE A 278 -19.04 -7.31 -14.65
CA ILE A 278 -18.59 -8.39 -15.54
C ILE A 278 -18.30 -9.59 -14.65
N VAL A 279 -18.82 -10.77 -14.99
CA VAL A 279 -18.52 -12.00 -14.23
C VAL A 279 -17.16 -12.53 -14.69
N PRO A 280 -16.14 -12.61 -13.82
CA PRO A 280 -14.84 -13.14 -14.18
C PRO A 280 -14.91 -14.58 -14.67
N LYS A 281 -14.04 -14.90 -15.64
CA LYS A 281 -13.99 -16.20 -16.31
C LYS A 281 -12.58 -16.74 -16.30
N SER A 282 -12.39 -17.97 -15.83
CA SER A 282 -11.08 -18.63 -15.90
C SER A 282 -10.70 -18.97 -17.34
N PRO A 283 -9.41 -18.89 -17.71
CA PRO A 283 -8.27 -18.50 -16.87
C PRO A 283 -7.98 -16.99 -16.85
N ASN A 284 -8.82 -16.16 -17.46
CA ASN A 284 -8.44 -14.83 -17.94
C ASN A 284 -8.82 -13.70 -16.98
N PHE A 285 -8.40 -13.78 -15.71
CA PHE A 285 -8.56 -12.66 -14.79
C PHE A 285 -7.57 -12.71 -13.62
N LYS A 286 -7.28 -11.53 -13.09
CA LYS A 286 -6.47 -11.34 -11.87
C LYS A 286 -7.26 -10.53 -10.85
N VAL A 287 -6.90 -10.70 -9.58
CA VAL A 287 -7.47 -9.92 -8.48
C VAL A 287 -6.35 -9.14 -7.80
N LYS A 288 -6.58 -7.84 -7.56
CA LYS A 288 -5.64 -6.94 -6.89
C LYS A 288 -6.29 -6.31 -5.67
N PHE A 289 -5.62 -6.39 -4.53
CA PHE A 289 -6.08 -5.80 -3.28
C PHE A 289 -4.92 -5.58 -2.33
N ARG A 290 -5.21 -4.94 -1.20
CA ARG A 290 -4.27 -4.82 -0.10
C ARG A 290 -4.88 -5.30 1.21
N LEU A 291 -4.11 -6.07 1.97
CA LEU A 291 -4.51 -6.73 3.21
C LEU A 291 -3.35 -6.66 4.22
N ASP A 292 -3.66 -6.55 5.52
CA ASP A 292 -2.61 -6.44 6.56
C ASP A 292 -3.09 -6.88 7.95
N ILE A 293 -3.09 -8.15 8.24
CA ILE A 293 -3.74 -8.70 9.42
C ILE A 293 -3.05 -8.20 10.71
N LYS A 294 -3.76 -7.47 11.57
CA LYS A 294 -3.35 -7.06 12.93
C LYS A 294 -3.61 -8.14 13.96
N LYS A 295 -4.69 -8.90 13.82
CA LYS A 295 -5.03 -10.03 14.70
C LYS A 295 -5.63 -11.17 13.88
N GLY A 296 -5.36 -12.41 14.27
CA GLY A 296 -5.61 -13.57 13.43
C GLY A 296 -6.85 -14.40 13.79
N GLY A 297 -7.50 -14.18 14.93
CA GLY A 297 -8.62 -15.01 15.37
C GLY A 297 -8.23 -16.35 16.05
N GLY A 298 -6.98 -16.49 16.49
CA GLY A 298 -6.48 -17.68 17.19
C GLY A 298 -6.06 -18.83 16.27
N PRO A 299 -5.62 -19.97 16.83
CA PRO A 299 -5.05 -21.09 16.06
C PRO A 299 -6.09 -21.86 15.23
N ASN A 300 -7.37 -21.78 15.58
CA ASN A 300 -8.47 -22.45 14.86
C ASN A 300 -9.15 -21.52 13.85
N SER A 301 -8.65 -20.30 13.62
CA SER A 301 -9.22 -19.45 12.59
C SER A 301 -8.73 -19.84 11.20
N GLN A 302 -9.61 -19.67 10.24
CA GLN A 302 -9.32 -19.74 8.82
C GLN A 302 -9.49 -18.32 8.28
N PHE A 303 -8.37 -17.63 8.08
CA PHE A 303 -8.41 -16.38 7.33
C PHE A 303 -8.22 -16.69 5.86
N TYR A 304 -9.22 -16.35 5.06
CA TYR A 304 -9.20 -16.58 3.63
C TYR A 304 -8.62 -15.35 2.95
N LEU A 305 -7.40 -15.51 2.42
CA LEU A 305 -6.78 -14.51 1.55
C LEU A 305 -7.61 -14.31 0.28
N MET A 306 -8.19 -15.41 -0.20
CA MET A 306 -9.08 -15.44 -1.35
C MET A 306 -10.07 -16.59 -1.14
N ASP A 307 -11.36 -16.27 -1.15
CA ASP A 307 -12.46 -17.22 -1.30
C ASP A 307 -13.19 -16.87 -2.60
N MET A 308 -13.38 -17.85 -3.47
CA MET A 308 -14.16 -17.68 -4.69
C MET A 308 -15.28 -18.70 -4.76
N GLY A 309 -16.47 -18.21 -5.10
CA GLY A 309 -17.68 -19.00 -5.18
C GLY A 309 -18.24 -19.07 -6.60
N SER A 310 -18.70 -20.24 -7.00
CA SER A 310 -19.38 -20.47 -8.28
C SER A 310 -20.47 -21.55 -8.18
N CYS A 311 -21.22 -21.71 -9.27
CA CYS A 311 -22.28 -22.71 -9.38
C CYS A 311 -22.34 -23.31 -10.79
N TRP A 312 -22.28 -24.64 -10.88
CA TRP A 312 -22.64 -25.41 -12.08
C TRP A 312 -23.11 -26.82 -11.72
N LYS A 313 -23.85 -27.48 -12.62
CA LYS A 313 -24.30 -28.87 -12.43
C LYS A 313 -23.17 -29.85 -12.70
N ASN A 314 -23.24 -31.07 -12.13
CA ASN A 314 -22.20 -32.10 -12.36
C ASN A 314 -22.05 -32.50 -13.84
N ASN A 315 -23.04 -32.23 -14.68
CA ASN A 315 -22.95 -32.45 -16.13
C ASN A 315 -22.36 -31.26 -16.93
N GLY A 316 -21.83 -30.24 -16.24
CA GLY A 316 -21.22 -29.05 -16.83
C GLY A 316 -22.21 -27.96 -17.28
N LYS A 317 -23.53 -28.16 -17.13
CA LYS A 317 -24.51 -27.11 -17.42
C LYS A 317 -24.48 -26.01 -16.35
N PRO A 318 -24.79 -24.76 -16.72
CA PRO A 318 -24.98 -23.69 -15.74
C PRO A 318 -26.08 -24.03 -14.72
N CYS A 319 -25.96 -23.48 -13.52
CA CYS A 319 -27.01 -23.56 -12.51
C CYS A 319 -28.27 -22.80 -12.95
N ASP A 320 -29.42 -23.31 -12.53
CA ASP A 320 -30.75 -22.73 -12.83
C ASP A 320 -31.60 -22.49 -11.57
N GLY A 321 -31.05 -22.74 -10.38
CA GLY A 321 -31.73 -22.64 -9.10
C GLY A 321 -32.37 -23.95 -8.65
N ASP A 322 -32.21 -25.04 -9.40
CA ASP A 322 -32.64 -26.37 -8.98
C ASP A 322 -31.67 -26.95 -7.95
N VAL A 323 -32.04 -26.80 -6.68
CA VAL A 323 -31.25 -27.26 -5.53
C VAL A 323 -30.94 -28.77 -5.52
N THR A 324 -31.64 -29.56 -6.34
CA THR A 324 -31.40 -31.01 -6.44
C THR A 324 -30.23 -31.36 -7.36
N SER A 325 -29.98 -30.53 -8.38
CA SER A 325 -28.98 -30.78 -9.42
C SER A 325 -27.87 -29.74 -9.49
N ASP A 326 -28.10 -28.54 -8.96
CA ASP A 326 -27.11 -27.49 -8.80
C ASP A 326 -26.04 -27.90 -7.78
N VAL A 327 -24.81 -27.45 -8.01
CA VAL A 327 -23.69 -27.66 -7.11
C VAL A 327 -22.93 -26.35 -6.95
N THR A 328 -22.83 -25.88 -5.70
CA THR A 328 -22.00 -24.72 -5.35
C THR A 328 -20.57 -25.16 -5.14
N ARG A 329 -19.62 -24.37 -5.64
CA ARG A 329 -18.21 -24.70 -5.57
C ARG A 329 -17.40 -23.55 -5.00
N TYR A 330 -16.53 -23.89 -4.06
CA TYR A 330 -15.66 -22.95 -3.38
C TYR A 330 -14.19 -23.31 -3.59
N SER A 331 -13.37 -22.30 -3.84
CA SER A 331 -11.91 -22.40 -3.81
C SER A 331 -11.38 -21.36 -2.82
N GLU A 332 -10.68 -21.84 -1.79
CA GLU A 332 -10.38 -21.05 -0.60
C GLU A 332 -8.89 -21.18 -0.24
N MET A 333 -8.18 -20.06 -0.11
CA MET A 333 -6.79 -20.03 0.36
C MET A 333 -6.74 -19.57 1.81
N ILE A 334 -6.40 -20.48 2.73
CA ILE A 334 -6.24 -20.18 4.15
C ILE A 334 -4.81 -19.73 4.41
N ILE A 335 -4.60 -18.58 5.05
CA ILE A 335 -3.25 -18.05 5.32
C ILE A 335 -2.84 -18.02 6.80
N ASN A 336 -3.68 -18.55 7.69
CA ASN A 336 -3.28 -18.76 9.08
C ASN A 336 -2.14 -19.80 9.14
N PRO A 337 -0.94 -19.43 9.64
CA PRO A 337 0.21 -20.34 9.71
C PRO A 337 0.00 -21.54 10.65
N ASP A 338 -0.92 -21.42 11.61
CA ASP A 338 -1.22 -22.49 12.56
C ASP A 338 -2.02 -23.63 11.90
N THR A 339 -2.68 -23.35 10.77
CA THR A 339 -3.46 -24.34 10.03
C THR A 339 -2.56 -25.44 9.49
N GLN A 340 -2.90 -26.69 9.82
CA GLN A 340 -2.23 -27.88 9.31
C GLN A 340 -3.01 -28.52 8.18
N PRO A 341 -2.35 -29.14 7.18
CA PRO A 341 -3.04 -29.87 6.12
C PRO A 341 -3.77 -31.08 6.70
N TRP A 342 -5.06 -31.25 6.37
CA TRP A 342 -5.78 -32.49 6.68
C TRP A 342 -5.57 -33.54 5.58
N CYS A 343 -5.38 -33.10 4.33
CA CYS A 343 -4.94 -33.94 3.23
C CYS A 343 -3.55 -34.54 3.51
N ASN A 344 -3.46 -35.87 3.53
CA ASN A 344 -2.20 -36.59 3.68
C ASN A 344 -2.29 -38.00 3.07
N SER A 345 -1.13 -38.58 2.75
CA SER A 345 -1.02 -39.88 2.05
C SER A 345 -1.33 -41.10 2.93
N THR A 346 -1.23 -40.99 4.25
CA THR A 346 -1.23 -42.15 5.17
C THR A 346 -2.59 -42.40 5.82
N ASN A 347 -3.23 -41.35 6.33
CA ASN A 347 -4.39 -41.46 7.21
C ASN A 347 -5.67 -40.85 6.60
N ASN A 348 -5.56 -39.86 5.70
CA ASN A 348 -6.72 -39.12 5.20
C ASN A 348 -6.65 -38.79 3.70
N LEU A 349 -6.31 -39.79 2.86
CA LEU A 349 -6.25 -39.61 1.41
C LEU A 349 -7.60 -39.13 0.81
N ARG A 350 -8.71 -39.47 1.47
CA ARG A 350 -10.08 -39.04 1.12
C ARG A 350 -10.30 -37.51 1.18
N LEU A 351 -9.44 -36.79 1.89
CA LEU A 351 -9.48 -35.32 2.03
C LEU A 351 -8.57 -34.63 0.99
N CYS A 352 -7.92 -35.38 0.11
CA CYS A 352 -7.09 -34.85 -0.96
C CYS A 352 -7.85 -34.85 -2.28
N PRO A 353 -7.70 -33.82 -3.13
CA PRO A 353 -8.28 -33.85 -4.46
C PRO A 353 -7.66 -35.00 -5.28
N PRO A 354 -8.41 -35.69 -6.15
CA PRO A 354 -7.89 -36.78 -6.97
C PRO A 354 -6.64 -36.41 -7.78
N TYR A 355 -6.57 -35.18 -8.28
CA TYR A 355 -5.44 -34.69 -9.06
C TYR A 355 -4.98 -33.31 -8.61
N HIS A 356 -3.66 -33.13 -8.59
CA HIS A 356 -3.00 -31.83 -8.64
C HIS A 356 -2.59 -31.54 -10.09
N THR A 357 -2.79 -30.30 -10.54
CA THR A 357 -2.32 -29.85 -11.86
C THR A 357 -1.30 -28.74 -11.65
N PHE A 358 -0.06 -28.98 -12.04
CA PHE A 358 1.00 -27.98 -12.02
C PHE A 358 0.74 -26.89 -13.07
N ALA A 359 1.39 -25.73 -12.92
CA ALA A 359 1.22 -24.60 -13.83
C ALA A 359 1.62 -24.89 -15.28
N ASN A 360 2.52 -25.86 -15.50
CA ASN A 360 2.88 -26.36 -16.84
C ASN A 360 1.85 -27.34 -17.44
N GLY A 361 0.73 -27.60 -16.75
CA GLY A 361 -0.33 -28.53 -17.17
C GLY A 361 -0.11 -29.99 -16.75
N THR A 362 1.02 -30.32 -16.12
CA THR A 362 1.30 -31.68 -15.65
C THR A 362 0.31 -32.07 -14.56
N ARG A 363 -0.37 -33.21 -14.74
CA ARG A 363 -1.31 -33.75 -13.75
C ARG A 363 -0.68 -34.89 -12.97
N VAL A 364 -0.77 -34.81 -11.66
CA VAL A 364 -0.30 -35.85 -10.74
C VAL A 364 -1.48 -36.35 -9.91
N HIS A 365 -1.66 -37.67 -9.90
CA HIS A 365 -2.69 -38.32 -9.13
C HIS A 365 -2.30 -38.43 -7.65
N ARG A 366 -3.28 -38.32 -6.73
CA ARG A 366 -3.07 -38.38 -5.28
C ARG A 366 -2.49 -39.68 -4.74
N THR A 367 -2.43 -40.75 -5.53
CA THR A 367 -1.74 -41.99 -5.16
C THR A 367 -0.24 -41.95 -5.47
N ASN A 368 0.24 -40.97 -6.25
CA ASN A 368 1.66 -40.76 -6.49
C ASN A 368 2.25 -39.98 -5.31
N THR A 369 2.55 -40.71 -4.23
CA THR A 369 3.03 -40.15 -2.96
C THR A 369 4.33 -39.35 -3.07
N ARG A 370 5.10 -39.59 -4.12
CA ARG A 370 6.39 -38.91 -4.37
C ARG A 370 6.22 -37.50 -4.95
N HIS A 371 5.15 -37.23 -5.70
CA HIS A 371 5.02 -35.99 -6.47
C HIS A 371 3.75 -35.19 -6.15
N PHE A 372 2.76 -35.79 -5.48
CA PHE A 372 1.56 -35.07 -5.09
C PHE A 372 1.85 -34.14 -3.90
N PRO A 373 1.53 -32.84 -3.96
CA PRO A 373 1.85 -31.89 -2.90
C PRO A 373 0.76 -31.89 -1.81
N TYR A 374 0.76 -32.90 -0.94
CA TYR A 374 -0.28 -33.07 0.09
C TYR A 374 -0.42 -31.86 1.02
N ASP A 375 0.70 -31.27 1.42
CA ASP A 375 0.80 -30.12 2.31
C ASP A 375 0.30 -28.81 1.69
N ALA A 376 0.08 -28.78 0.38
CA ALA A 376 -0.54 -27.65 -0.32
C ALA A 376 -2.07 -27.61 -0.15
N TYR A 377 -2.69 -28.67 0.36
CA TYR A 377 -4.14 -28.82 0.50
C TYR A 377 -4.53 -28.97 1.97
N HIS A 378 -5.48 -28.15 2.42
CA HIS A 378 -6.09 -28.38 3.71
C HIS A 378 -7.13 -29.50 3.59
N VAL A 379 -8.16 -29.29 2.76
CA VAL A 379 -9.22 -30.27 2.53
C VAL A 379 -9.82 -30.13 1.14
N TYR A 380 -10.17 -31.27 0.55
CA TYR A 380 -11.08 -31.40 -0.56
C TYR A 380 -12.29 -32.22 -0.09
N CYS A 381 -13.49 -31.72 -0.35
CA CYS A 381 -14.71 -32.49 -0.20
C CYS A 381 -15.55 -32.41 -1.46
N SER A 382 -16.15 -33.54 -1.83
CA SER A 382 -16.92 -33.74 -3.06
C SER A 382 -18.40 -33.41 -2.86
N PRO A 383 -19.12 -33.12 -3.97
CA PRO A 383 -20.55 -32.87 -3.91
C PRO A 383 -21.34 -34.14 -3.58
N GLY A 384 -22.31 -33.99 -2.66
CA GLY A 384 -23.18 -35.09 -2.21
C GLY A 384 -24.05 -35.73 -3.30
N ASN A 385 -24.25 -35.04 -4.42
CA ASN A 385 -24.98 -35.55 -5.59
C ASN A 385 -24.03 -36.06 -6.72
N GLY A 386 -22.73 -36.22 -6.46
CA GLY A 386 -21.78 -36.83 -7.39
C GLY A 386 -22.03 -38.34 -7.55
N LYS A 387 -22.04 -38.83 -8.79
CA LYS A 387 -22.37 -40.23 -9.11
C LYS A 387 -21.15 -41.13 -9.36
N TYR A 388 -20.04 -40.53 -9.78
CA TYR A 388 -18.86 -41.23 -10.26
C TYR A 388 -17.61 -40.76 -9.51
N LEU A 389 -17.75 -40.52 -8.21
CA LEU A 389 -16.65 -40.09 -7.36
C LEU A 389 -15.61 -41.21 -7.23
N GLU A 390 -14.34 -40.82 -7.26
CA GLU A 390 -13.22 -41.74 -7.12
C GLU A 390 -12.96 -42.04 -5.64
N GLU A 391 -13.09 -43.30 -5.25
CA GLU A 391 -12.76 -43.74 -3.88
C GLU A 391 -11.24 -43.71 -3.63
N PRO A 392 -10.79 -43.31 -2.42
CA PRO A 392 -11.62 -42.86 -1.30
C PRO A 392 -12.05 -41.39 -1.45
N PHE A 393 -13.30 -41.05 -1.11
CA PHE A 393 -13.77 -39.66 -1.11
C PHE A 393 -14.43 -39.24 0.22
N ASN A 394 -14.69 -37.94 0.36
CA ASN A 394 -15.43 -37.36 1.47
C ASN A 394 -16.48 -36.39 0.92
N TYR A 395 -17.71 -36.45 1.44
CA TYR A 395 -18.73 -35.45 1.10
C TYR A 395 -18.51 -34.17 1.91
N CYS A 396 -18.84 -33.03 1.31
CA CYS A 396 -18.95 -31.79 2.06
C CYS A 396 -20.13 -31.86 3.05
N ASP A 397 -20.14 -30.94 4.02
CA ASP A 397 -21.27 -30.80 4.93
C ASP A 397 -22.57 -30.61 4.15
N ALA A 398 -23.58 -31.42 4.47
CA ALA A 398 -24.82 -31.49 3.72
C ALA A 398 -25.80 -30.36 4.06
N TYR A 399 -25.52 -29.57 5.11
CA TYR A 399 -26.44 -28.64 5.75
C TYR A 399 -25.92 -27.20 5.77
N SER A 400 -24.74 -26.94 5.24
CA SER A 400 -24.16 -25.60 5.09
C SER A 400 -24.71 -24.83 3.88
N ASN A 401 -25.28 -25.50 2.87
CA ASN A 401 -25.98 -24.88 1.72
C ASN A 401 -27.25 -25.65 1.30
N PRO A 402 -28.23 -24.96 0.66
CA PRO A 402 -29.46 -25.61 0.22
C PRO A 402 -29.24 -26.57 -0.96
N GLN A 403 -28.12 -26.47 -1.67
CA GLN A 403 -27.70 -27.43 -2.70
C GLN A 403 -26.37 -28.07 -2.33
N SER A 404 -26.01 -29.17 -3.02
CA SER A 404 -24.73 -29.84 -2.82
C SER A 404 -23.55 -28.87 -2.96
N GLN A 405 -22.53 -29.04 -2.12
CA GLN A 405 -21.31 -28.24 -2.15
C GLN A 405 -20.09 -29.06 -2.57
N GLU A 406 -19.13 -28.41 -3.22
CA GLU A 406 -17.77 -28.89 -3.37
C GLU A 406 -16.82 -27.82 -2.84
N ILE A 407 -15.95 -28.16 -1.90
CA ILE A 407 -15.00 -27.22 -1.30
C ILE A 407 -13.60 -27.73 -1.53
N LEU A 408 -12.73 -26.84 -2.01
CA LEU A 408 -11.31 -27.07 -2.12
C LEU A 408 -10.56 -25.97 -1.37
N GLN A 409 -9.99 -26.32 -0.22
CA GLN A 409 -9.18 -25.43 0.60
C GLN A 409 -7.70 -25.71 0.39
N ILE A 410 -6.94 -24.68 0.03
CA ILE A 410 -5.50 -24.72 -0.20
C ILE A 410 -4.75 -23.94 0.88
N LEU A 411 -3.47 -24.30 1.07
CA LEU A 411 -2.55 -23.70 2.03
C LEU A 411 -1.35 -23.07 1.32
N PRO A 412 -0.62 -22.14 1.97
CA PRO A 412 0.59 -21.55 1.43
C PRO A 412 1.61 -22.63 1.07
N HIS A 413 2.00 -22.68 -0.20
CA HIS A 413 2.91 -23.72 -0.71
C HIS A 413 3.57 -23.25 -2.02
N PRO A 414 4.84 -23.64 -2.31
CA PRO A 414 5.57 -23.14 -3.48
C PRO A 414 4.88 -23.41 -4.82
N VAL A 415 4.08 -24.47 -4.93
CA VAL A 415 3.32 -24.80 -6.16
C VAL A 415 2.30 -23.72 -6.55
N TRP A 416 1.95 -22.82 -5.63
CA TRP A 416 1.05 -21.69 -5.89
C TRP A 416 1.78 -20.40 -6.29
N GLY A 417 3.12 -20.36 -6.17
CA GLY A 417 3.91 -19.14 -6.32
C GLY A 417 3.81 -18.50 -7.71
N GLU A 418 3.74 -19.30 -8.77
CA GLU A 418 3.58 -18.78 -10.14
C GLU A 418 2.25 -18.05 -10.38
N TYR A 419 1.27 -18.28 -9.51
CA TYR A 419 -0.04 -17.60 -9.54
C TYR A 419 -0.07 -16.37 -8.62
N GLY A 420 1.05 -16.01 -7.97
CA GLY A 420 1.16 -14.87 -7.05
C GLY A 420 0.65 -15.13 -5.63
N TYR A 421 0.29 -16.38 -5.31
CA TYR A 421 -0.20 -16.78 -3.99
C TYR A 421 0.96 -17.04 -3.00
N PRO A 422 0.68 -17.06 -1.68
CA PRO A 422 1.65 -17.41 -0.64
C PRO A 422 2.38 -18.72 -0.93
N THR A 423 3.71 -18.69 -0.82
CA THR A 423 4.59 -19.84 -1.07
C THR A 423 5.01 -20.56 0.20
N LYS A 424 4.84 -19.92 1.37
CA LYS A 424 5.18 -20.49 2.68
C LYS A 424 4.23 -19.98 3.75
N LYS A 425 4.05 -20.76 4.81
CA LYS A 425 3.23 -20.39 5.97
C LYS A 425 3.72 -19.06 6.56
N GLY A 426 2.78 -18.20 6.95
CA GLY A 426 3.05 -16.89 7.53
C GLY A 426 3.16 -15.73 6.52
N GLU A 427 3.26 -15.99 5.21
CA GLU A 427 3.23 -14.91 4.22
C GLU A 427 1.86 -14.25 4.13
N GLY A 428 1.81 -12.93 4.27
CA GLY A 428 0.56 -12.17 4.32
C GLY A 428 -0.14 -12.21 5.67
N TRP A 429 0.47 -12.83 6.68
CA TRP A 429 -0.11 -12.98 8.02
C TRP A 429 0.21 -11.77 8.90
N ILE A 430 0.04 -11.94 10.21
CA ILE A 430 0.25 -10.90 11.22
C ILE A 430 1.67 -10.34 11.13
N GLY A 431 1.79 -9.01 10.99
CA GLY A 431 3.08 -8.32 10.83
C GLY A 431 3.64 -8.34 9.41
N ASP A 432 2.93 -8.92 8.44
CA ASP A 432 3.34 -9.01 7.03
C ASP A 432 2.23 -8.50 6.10
N GLY A 433 1.85 -7.23 6.26
CA GLY A 433 0.87 -6.57 5.42
C GLY A 433 1.34 -6.41 3.98
N ARG A 434 0.54 -6.87 3.01
CA ARG A 434 0.92 -6.97 1.59
C ARG A 434 -0.14 -6.45 0.64
N SER A 435 0.35 -5.95 -0.49
CA SER A 435 -0.44 -5.80 -1.71
C SER A 435 -0.32 -7.08 -2.53
N TRP A 436 -1.47 -7.63 -2.91
CA TRP A 436 -1.55 -8.88 -3.66
C TRP A 436 -1.95 -8.59 -5.11
N GLU A 437 -1.29 -9.27 -6.04
CA GLU A 437 -1.76 -9.45 -7.41
C GLU A 437 -1.81 -10.95 -7.68
N LEU A 438 -3.01 -11.53 -7.57
CA LEU A 438 -3.24 -12.95 -7.69
C LEU A 438 -3.74 -13.28 -9.10
N ASP A 439 -3.13 -14.27 -9.75
CA ASP A 439 -3.61 -14.86 -11.00
C ASP A 439 -4.69 -15.91 -10.70
N VAL A 440 -5.78 -15.39 -10.16
CA VAL A 440 -6.94 -16.15 -9.68
C VAL A 440 -7.54 -16.98 -10.81
N GLY A 441 -7.58 -16.44 -12.04
CA GLY A 441 -8.09 -17.14 -13.20
C GLY A 441 -7.26 -18.36 -13.56
N ARG A 442 -5.93 -18.23 -13.71
CA ARG A 442 -5.09 -19.39 -14.03
C ARG A 442 -5.08 -20.43 -12.91
N LEU A 443 -5.00 -20.02 -11.64
CA LEU A 443 -5.03 -20.98 -10.53
C LEU A 443 -6.35 -21.76 -10.52
N SER A 444 -7.47 -21.04 -10.54
CA SER A 444 -8.80 -21.67 -10.51
C SER A 444 -9.08 -22.55 -11.73
N GLN A 445 -8.37 -22.38 -12.85
CA GLN A 445 -8.42 -23.31 -13.98
C GLN A 445 -7.66 -24.62 -13.71
N SER A 446 -6.55 -24.56 -12.96
CA SER A 446 -5.69 -25.70 -12.61
C SER A 446 -6.26 -26.54 -11.47
N LEU A 447 -7.07 -25.95 -10.59
CA LEU A 447 -7.69 -26.65 -9.47
C LEU A 447 -8.69 -27.73 -9.93
N TYR A 448 -8.74 -28.83 -9.17
CA TYR A 448 -9.68 -29.92 -9.42
C TYR A 448 -11.08 -29.56 -8.91
N PHE A 449 -12.07 -29.72 -9.77
CA PHE A 449 -13.49 -29.72 -9.42
C PHE A 449 -14.16 -30.87 -10.16
N TYR A 450 -15.02 -31.60 -9.45
CA TYR A 450 -15.69 -32.78 -9.93
C TYR A 450 -16.67 -32.43 -11.05
N GLN A 451 -16.67 -33.28 -12.07
CA GLN A 451 -17.62 -33.27 -13.16
C GLN A 451 -17.86 -34.71 -13.61
N ASP A 452 -19.10 -35.05 -13.96
CA ASP A 452 -19.47 -36.40 -14.39
C ASP A 452 -18.65 -36.80 -15.64
N PRO A 453 -18.04 -38.00 -15.66
CA PRO A 453 -17.30 -38.49 -16.82
C PRO A 453 -18.13 -38.46 -18.11
N GLY A 454 -17.48 -38.16 -19.24
CA GLY A 454 -18.12 -38.11 -20.55
C GLY A 454 -18.93 -36.84 -20.83
N THR A 455 -18.95 -35.87 -19.91
CA THR A 455 -19.63 -34.58 -20.11
C THR A 455 -18.68 -33.50 -20.64
N LYS A 456 -19.21 -32.51 -21.35
CA LYS A 456 -18.41 -31.41 -21.93
C LYS A 456 -17.77 -30.58 -20.79
N PRO A 457 -16.45 -30.32 -20.78
CA PRO A 457 -15.81 -29.51 -19.75
C PRO A 457 -16.51 -28.17 -19.55
N VAL A 458 -16.78 -27.83 -18.29
CA VAL A 458 -17.44 -26.58 -17.93
C VAL A 458 -16.53 -25.38 -18.18
N GLU A 459 -17.12 -24.28 -18.64
CA GLU A 459 -16.50 -22.97 -18.63
C GLU A 459 -16.70 -22.32 -17.25
N ARG A 460 -15.60 -22.05 -16.53
CA ARG A 460 -15.66 -21.62 -15.12
C ARG A 460 -15.88 -20.11 -15.02
N HIS A 461 -17.03 -19.72 -14.50
CA HIS A 461 -17.37 -18.34 -14.16
C HIS A 461 -17.37 -18.16 -12.65
N TRP A 462 -16.86 -17.04 -12.13
CA TRP A 462 -16.73 -16.80 -10.69
C TRP A 462 -17.58 -15.63 -10.24
N PRO A 463 -18.88 -15.85 -9.95
CA PRO A 463 -19.80 -14.79 -9.54
C PRO A 463 -19.59 -14.25 -8.13
N SER A 464 -18.76 -14.89 -7.29
CA SER A 464 -18.37 -14.39 -5.96
C SER A 464 -16.85 -14.40 -5.83
N ILE A 465 -16.28 -13.31 -5.35
CA ILE A 465 -14.87 -13.17 -5.01
C ILE A 465 -14.80 -12.41 -3.68
N ASP A 466 -14.22 -13.06 -2.69
CA ASP A 466 -14.44 -12.77 -1.29
C ASP A 466 -13.10 -12.73 -0.53
N LEU A 467 -13.05 -11.92 0.53
CA LEU A 467 -11.89 -11.79 1.41
C LEU A 467 -12.34 -11.59 2.86
N GLY A 468 -11.74 -12.32 3.80
CA GLY A 468 -12.07 -12.16 5.22
C GLY A 468 -11.67 -13.33 6.10
N THR A 469 -12.32 -13.44 7.26
CA THR A 469 -11.96 -14.43 8.28
C THR A 469 -13.17 -15.23 8.75
N GLU A 470 -12.91 -16.51 9.01
CA GLU A 470 -13.75 -17.44 9.73
C GLU A 470 -13.00 -17.84 11.01
N ILE A 471 -13.64 -17.68 12.17
CA ILE A 471 -13.11 -18.22 13.43
C ILE A 471 -13.90 -19.47 13.73
N TYR A 472 -13.26 -20.63 13.65
CA TYR A 472 -13.91 -21.92 13.83
C TYR A 472 -13.70 -22.44 15.25
N VAL A 473 -14.81 -22.72 15.96
CA VAL A 473 -14.84 -23.39 17.28
C VAL A 473 -13.81 -22.82 18.27
N SER A 474 -13.80 -21.50 18.44
CA SER A 474 -12.98 -20.82 19.45
C SER A 474 -13.70 -19.62 20.03
N GLY A 475 -13.64 -19.40 21.35
CA GLY A 475 -14.32 -18.30 22.05
C GLY A 475 -13.37 -17.16 22.41
N ASN A 476 -13.82 -15.91 22.26
CA ASN A 476 -13.10 -14.67 22.61
C ASN A 476 -11.88 -14.31 21.73
N GLU A 477 -11.77 -14.86 20.53
CA GLU A 477 -10.70 -14.54 19.58
C GLU A 477 -10.96 -13.26 18.76
N VAL A 478 -9.93 -12.58 18.25
CA VAL A 478 -10.05 -11.27 17.55
C VAL A 478 -9.23 -11.22 16.25
N ALA A 479 -9.75 -10.56 15.20
CA ALA A 479 -9.05 -10.25 13.94
C ALA A 479 -9.19 -8.77 13.44
N GLU A 480 -8.19 -8.18 12.74
CA GLU A 480 -8.10 -6.71 12.33
C GLU A 480 -7.08 -6.41 11.14
N TRP A 481 -7.04 -5.28 10.33
CA TRP A 481 -5.98 -4.97 9.25
C TRP A 481 -5.71 -3.54 8.54
N THR A 482 -4.52 -3.16 7.91
CA THR A 482 -4.06 -1.82 7.23
C THR A 482 -3.05 -1.68 5.94
N THR A 483 -2.33 -0.54 5.59
CA THR A 483 -1.58 -0.25 4.27
C THR A 483 -0.13 0.40 4.31
N SER A 484 0.64 0.51 3.18
CA SER A 484 1.96 1.21 2.98
C SER A 484 1.92 2.27 1.87
N ALA A 485 2.90 3.17 1.89
CA ALA A 485 2.94 4.46 1.20
C ALA A 485 3.86 4.54 -0.03
N VAL A 486 4.86 3.67 -0.15
CA VAL A 486 5.85 3.72 -1.26
C VAL A 486 5.40 2.94 -2.49
N GLY A 487 5.92 3.35 -3.64
CA GLY A 487 5.74 2.71 -4.94
C GLY A 487 6.29 1.29 -5.01
N ASP A 488 7.41 1.04 -4.32
CA ASP A 488 8.12 -0.24 -4.26
C ASP A 488 8.37 -0.69 -2.81
N PRO A 489 7.35 -1.18 -2.08
CA PRO A 489 7.47 -1.56 -0.67
C PRO A 489 8.54 -2.62 -0.43
N GLY A 490 9.50 -2.31 0.44
CA GLY A 490 10.62 -3.17 0.78
C GLY A 490 11.62 -3.36 -0.35
N MET A 491 11.65 -2.46 -1.35
CA MET A 491 12.55 -2.51 -2.50
C MET A 491 12.48 -3.86 -3.26
N ARG A 492 11.28 -4.39 -3.47
CA ARG A 492 11.06 -5.77 -3.95
C ARG A 492 10.85 -5.89 -5.44
N ARG A 493 10.61 -4.81 -6.17
CA ARG A 493 10.36 -4.85 -7.62
C ARG A 493 11.64 -5.16 -8.39
N ASP A 494 11.61 -6.12 -9.31
CA ASP A 494 12.77 -6.43 -10.17
C ASP A 494 13.12 -5.32 -11.17
N GLY A 495 12.11 -4.65 -11.75
CA GLY A 495 12.33 -3.47 -12.57
C GLY A 495 12.61 -2.24 -11.71
N LEU A 496 13.86 -2.08 -11.26
CA LEU A 496 14.25 -0.95 -10.41
C LEU A 496 14.01 0.39 -11.12
N ARG A 497 13.76 1.40 -10.31
CA ARG A 497 13.71 2.81 -10.69
C ARG A 497 14.59 3.57 -9.72
N VAL A 498 15.73 4.04 -10.20
CA VAL A 498 16.68 4.82 -9.40
C VAL A 498 17.10 6.05 -10.19
N ALA A 499 17.14 7.20 -9.53
CA ALA A 499 17.75 8.41 -10.05
C ALA A 499 18.87 8.84 -9.12
N ILE A 500 19.76 9.67 -9.66
CA ILE A 500 20.80 10.35 -8.90
C ILE A 500 20.71 11.84 -9.22
N GLU A 501 20.82 12.66 -8.19
CA GLU A 501 21.00 14.08 -8.32
C GLU A 501 22.20 14.57 -7.51
N ALA A 502 22.97 15.46 -8.12
CA ALA A 502 24.08 16.14 -7.46
C ALA A 502 24.01 17.66 -7.62
N TRP A 503 22.79 18.20 -7.63
CA TRP A 503 22.58 19.64 -7.64
C TRP A 503 22.71 20.19 -6.23
N ASN A 504 23.50 21.25 -6.03
CA ASN A 504 23.69 21.80 -4.70
C ASN A 504 22.48 22.69 -4.32
N GLN A 505 21.96 22.55 -3.10
CA GLN A 505 20.62 23.02 -2.69
C GLN A 505 20.35 24.51 -2.94
N CYS A 506 21.27 25.36 -2.53
CA CYS A 506 21.11 26.80 -2.59
C CYS A 506 21.64 27.39 -3.92
N ASN A 507 22.53 26.66 -4.59
CA ASN A 507 23.12 27.07 -5.86
C ASN A 507 22.46 26.30 -7.00
N GLU A 508 21.33 26.85 -7.42
CA GLU A 508 21.24 27.29 -8.80
C GLU A 508 22.65 27.57 -9.39
N VAL A 509 23.26 26.67 -10.17
CA VAL A 509 24.73 26.73 -10.44
C VAL A 509 25.17 27.92 -11.30
N GLY A 510 24.25 28.78 -11.74
CA GLY A 510 24.48 29.94 -12.59
C GLY A 510 24.82 29.58 -14.03
N GLU A 511 25.80 28.67 -14.24
CA GLU A 511 26.27 28.19 -15.53
C GLU A 511 26.52 26.67 -15.50
N GLU A 512 26.19 25.99 -16.61
CA GLU A 512 26.49 24.56 -16.78
C GLU A 512 28.00 24.37 -16.97
N ALA A 513 28.62 23.47 -16.19
CA ALA A 513 30.04 23.17 -16.35
C ALA A 513 30.31 22.61 -17.77
N PRO A 514 31.33 23.12 -18.50
CA PRO A 514 31.58 22.73 -19.88
C PRO A 514 31.66 21.21 -20.05
N ASN A 515 30.85 20.66 -20.96
CA ASN A 515 30.77 19.24 -21.32
C ASN A 515 30.20 18.29 -20.24
N MET A 516 29.64 18.78 -19.12
CA MET A 516 29.15 17.92 -18.03
C MET A 516 27.65 17.59 -18.08
N ALA A 517 26.85 18.33 -18.86
CA ALA A 517 25.38 18.23 -18.84
C ALA A 517 24.77 18.51 -17.43
N SER A 518 23.45 18.39 -17.25
CA SER A 518 22.85 18.44 -15.91
C SER A 518 23.19 17.17 -15.10
N PRO A 519 23.55 17.28 -13.80
CA PRO A 519 23.99 16.20 -12.92
C PRO A 519 22.80 15.41 -12.35
N ARG A 520 21.76 15.22 -13.18
CA ARG A 520 20.57 14.41 -12.90
C ARG A 520 20.52 13.27 -13.88
N TYR A 521 20.72 12.05 -13.38
CA TYR A 521 20.78 10.83 -14.17
C TYR A 521 19.76 9.84 -13.61
N ALA A 522 19.34 8.87 -14.42
CA ALA A 522 18.47 7.79 -13.95
C ALA A 522 18.81 6.45 -14.61
N ASP A 523 18.54 5.38 -13.87
CA ASP A 523 18.46 4.02 -14.38
C ASP A 523 17.07 3.46 -14.10
N CYS A 524 16.31 3.29 -15.18
CA CYS A 524 14.93 2.82 -15.13
C CYS A 524 14.75 1.79 -16.21
N PHE A 525 14.39 0.57 -15.82
CA PHE A 525 14.32 -0.54 -16.75
C PHE A 525 13.24 -1.54 -16.38
N ASP A 526 12.74 -2.28 -17.36
CA ASP A 526 11.91 -3.44 -17.13
C ASP A 526 12.64 -4.69 -17.61
N LEU A 527 12.32 -5.83 -17.00
CA LEU A 527 12.82 -7.13 -17.46
C LEU A 527 11.99 -7.60 -18.65
N SER A 528 12.68 -8.13 -19.65
CA SER A 528 12.08 -8.79 -20.80
C SER A 528 12.34 -10.28 -20.72
N ASN A 529 11.27 -11.03 -20.45
CA ASN A 529 11.29 -12.50 -20.43
C ASN A 529 11.18 -13.11 -21.84
N SER A 530 11.07 -12.30 -22.88
CA SER A 530 10.95 -12.77 -24.27
C SER A 530 12.28 -13.18 -24.91
N THR A 531 13.40 -12.94 -24.21
CA THR A 531 14.74 -13.36 -24.63
C THR A 531 15.30 -14.36 -23.62
N SER A 532 16.02 -15.38 -24.10
CA SER A 532 16.88 -16.22 -23.27
C SER A 532 18.33 -15.95 -23.70
N PRO A 533 19.17 -15.36 -22.84
CA PRO A 533 18.94 -15.01 -21.43
C PRO A 533 18.00 -13.79 -21.21
N ILE A 534 17.47 -13.65 -19.98
CA ILE A 534 16.57 -12.55 -19.56
C ILE A 534 17.20 -11.20 -19.93
N GLY A 535 16.46 -10.39 -20.69
CA GLY A 535 16.92 -9.09 -21.16
C GLY A 535 16.53 -7.94 -20.21
N VAL A 536 17.30 -6.85 -20.24
CA VAL A 536 16.96 -5.58 -19.59
C VAL A 536 16.55 -4.56 -20.65
N VAL A 537 15.37 -3.97 -20.51
CA VAL A 537 14.86 -2.91 -21.39
C VAL A 537 14.91 -1.58 -20.66
N HIS A 538 15.95 -0.79 -20.94
CA HIS A 538 16.10 0.53 -20.35
C HIS A 538 15.13 1.55 -20.96
N ARG A 539 14.42 2.27 -20.10
CA ARG A 539 13.53 3.40 -20.43
C ARG A 539 14.29 4.72 -20.54
N VAL A 540 15.41 4.82 -19.83
CA VAL A 540 16.34 5.94 -19.87
C VAL A 540 17.63 5.43 -20.48
N ASN A 541 18.13 6.11 -21.51
CA ASN A 541 19.39 5.77 -22.17
C ASN A 541 20.43 6.89 -22.03
N GLU A 542 21.61 6.64 -22.58
CA GLU A 542 22.74 7.57 -22.45
C GLU A 542 22.45 8.96 -23.02
N ARG A 543 21.62 9.07 -24.05
CA ARG A 543 21.23 10.37 -24.62
C ARG A 543 20.29 11.14 -23.70
N ASP A 544 19.48 10.44 -22.92
CA ASP A 544 18.60 11.04 -21.91
C ASP A 544 19.42 11.55 -20.72
N ASN A 545 20.33 10.72 -20.22
CA ASN A 545 21.22 11.07 -19.12
C ASN A 545 22.19 12.20 -19.50
N LYS A 546 22.72 12.23 -20.73
CA LYS A 546 23.58 13.32 -21.24
C LYS A 546 22.82 14.54 -21.77
N LEU A 547 21.51 14.62 -21.60
CA LEU A 547 20.76 15.81 -22.03
C LEU A 547 21.21 17.01 -21.18
N GLY A 548 21.68 18.07 -21.86
CA GLY A 548 22.09 19.36 -21.29
C GLY A 548 21.30 20.54 -21.86
N VAL A 549 21.57 21.76 -21.36
CA VAL A 549 20.75 22.96 -21.63
C VAL A 549 20.74 23.32 -23.13
N LEU A 550 21.90 23.30 -23.79
CA LEU A 550 22.05 23.64 -25.22
C LEU A 550 21.24 22.68 -26.14
N ASN A 551 21.16 21.41 -25.78
CA ASN A 551 20.45 20.38 -26.55
C ASN A 551 18.93 20.42 -26.35
N ALA A 552 18.45 21.01 -25.26
CA ALA A 552 17.03 21.18 -25.01
C ALA A 552 16.43 22.33 -25.82
N THR A 553 17.21 23.41 -25.98
CA THR A 553 16.84 24.60 -26.77
C THR A 553 16.68 24.26 -28.26
N SER A 554 17.56 23.41 -28.81
CA SER A 554 17.48 22.93 -30.20
C SER A 554 16.29 21.99 -30.49
N ARG A 555 15.56 21.54 -29.46
CA ARG A 555 14.30 20.77 -29.59
C ARG A 555 13.04 21.64 -29.49
N GLY A 556 13.16 22.96 -29.69
CA GLY A 556 12.03 23.88 -29.79
C GLY A 556 11.48 24.35 -28.43
N ARG A 557 12.33 24.42 -27.40
CA ARG A 557 11.97 25.02 -26.11
C ARG A 557 12.55 26.42 -25.99
N GLU A 558 11.81 27.30 -25.30
CA GLU A 558 12.32 28.60 -24.87
C GLU A 558 13.59 28.45 -24.04
N PRO A 559 14.49 29.45 -24.03
CA PRO A 559 15.73 29.39 -23.24
C PRO A 559 15.39 29.27 -21.75
N LEU A 560 15.55 28.07 -21.21
CA LEU A 560 15.52 27.81 -19.77
C LEU A 560 16.89 28.19 -19.20
N ASP A 561 16.90 28.88 -18.06
CA ASP A 561 18.13 28.96 -17.28
C ASP A 561 18.53 27.57 -16.75
N VAL A 562 19.77 27.47 -16.30
CA VAL A 562 20.41 26.21 -15.90
C VAL A 562 19.67 25.53 -14.71
N ASN A 563 18.95 26.29 -13.91
CA ASN A 563 18.31 25.83 -12.67
C ASN A 563 16.90 25.32 -12.95
N GLN A 564 16.15 26.08 -13.75
CA GLN A 564 14.90 25.63 -14.34
C GLN A 564 15.12 24.36 -15.17
N TYR A 565 16.28 24.26 -15.84
CA TYR A 565 16.64 23.07 -16.59
C TYR A 565 16.85 21.84 -15.69
N ALA A 566 17.54 21.97 -14.56
CA ALA A 566 17.73 20.85 -13.62
C ALA A 566 16.40 20.33 -13.07
N ALA A 567 15.54 21.23 -12.59
CA ALA A 567 14.18 20.91 -12.16
C ALA A 567 13.39 20.19 -13.26
N TRP A 568 13.45 20.73 -14.48
CA TRP A 568 12.81 20.12 -15.63
C TRP A 568 13.37 18.73 -15.95
N LYS A 569 14.69 18.52 -15.90
CA LYS A 569 15.33 17.25 -16.26
C LYS A 569 14.88 16.12 -15.33
N GLU A 570 14.70 16.40 -14.04
CA GLU A 570 14.11 15.42 -13.11
C GLU A 570 12.69 15.05 -13.49
N ILE A 571 11.84 16.03 -13.84
CA ILE A 571 10.48 15.77 -14.31
C ILE A 571 10.49 14.93 -15.59
N TYR A 572 11.41 15.23 -16.52
CA TYR A 572 11.60 14.48 -17.75
C TYR A 572 12.01 13.03 -17.49
N LEU A 573 13.05 12.80 -16.70
CA LEU A 573 13.49 11.46 -16.31
C LEU A 573 12.38 10.73 -15.54
N GLY A 574 11.70 11.41 -14.62
CA GLY A 574 10.55 10.90 -13.88
C GLY A 574 9.43 10.44 -14.81
N SER A 575 9.13 11.19 -15.87
CA SER A 575 8.11 10.79 -16.85
C SER A 575 8.47 9.51 -17.61
N LYS A 576 9.76 9.30 -17.90
CA LYS A 576 10.26 8.07 -18.54
C LYS A 576 10.31 6.89 -17.58
N CYS A 577 10.64 7.15 -16.32
CA CYS A 577 10.74 6.19 -15.25
C CYS A 577 9.40 5.80 -14.63
N GLN A 578 8.34 6.54 -14.92
CA GLN A 578 7.04 6.36 -14.31
C GLN A 578 6.55 4.92 -14.40
N VAL A 579 6.19 4.38 -13.24
CA VAL A 579 5.46 3.13 -13.10
C VAL A 579 3.98 3.47 -12.98
N GLU A 580 3.20 2.93 -13.90
CA GLU A 580 1.74 3.04 -13.88
C GLU A 580 1.19 2.30 -12.66
N ASP A 581 0.73 3.07 -11.69
CA ASP A 581 0.06 2.58 -10.49
C ASP A 581 -1.12 3.51 -10.23
N LYS A 582 -2.34 2.96 -10.15
CA LYS A 582 -3.55 3.78 -10.08
C LYS A 582 -4.06 3.82 -8.62
N PRO A 583 -4.42 5.00 -8.07
CA PRO A 583 -4.52 6.30 -8.75
C PRO A 583 -3.22 7.09 -8.80
N LYS A 584 -2.16 6.63 -8.14
CA LYS A 584 -0.95 7.43 -7.90
C LYS A 584 0.27 6.76 -8.53
N PRO A 585 0.63 7.16 -9.77
CA PRO A 585 1.85 6.68 -10.38
C PRO A 585 3.05 7.16 -9.58
N TRP A 586 4.17 6.46 -9.72
CA TRP A 586 5.39 6.74 -8.99
C TRP A 586 6.61 6.58 -9.90
N GLN A 587 7.74 7.15 -9.50
CA GLN A 587 8.94 7.24 -10.32
C GLN A 587 10.08 6.41 -9.72
N PHE A 588 10.99 7.00 -8.95
CA PHE A 588 12.23 6.34 -8.54
C PHE A 588 12.60 6.59 -7.07
N TRP A 589 13.47 5.71 -6.54
CA TRP A 589 14.35 6.04 -5.42
C TRP A 589 15.33 7.13 -5.86
N MET A 590 15.68 8.05 -4.97
CA MET A 590 16.61 9.13 -5.29
C MET A 590 17.92 8.96 -4.51
N ILE A 591 19.05 8.93 -5.22
CA ILE A 591 20.37 9.08 -4.64
C ILE A 591 20.71 10.57 -4.66
N MET A 592 20.99 11.15 -3.50
CA MET A 592 21.36 12.55 -3.39
C MET A 592 22.83 12.67 -3.02
N LEU A 593 23.55 13.49 -3.78
CA LEU A 593 24.93 13.85 -3.55
C LEU A 593 25.05 15.36 -3.38
N LYS A 594 25.75 15.79 -2.34
CA LYS A 594 26.06 17.20 -2.14
C LYS A 594 27.48 17.39 -1.69
N SER A 595 27.99 18.56 -1.98
CA SER A 595 29.16 19.15 -1.32
C SER A 595 28.70 20.46 -0.70
N GLY A 596 29.48 21.07 0.18
CA GLY A 596 29.20 22.48 0.47
C GLY A 596 30.41 23.37 0.38
N ASN A 597 31.12 23.16 -0.70
CA ASN A 597 31.60 24.30 -1.44
C ASN A 597 30.40 25.23 -1.75
N MET A 598 30.57 26.55 -1.62
CA MET A 598 29.55 27.57 -1.88
C MET A 598 30.16 28.75 -2.65
N ASP A 599 29.44 29.32 -3.61
CA ASP A 599 29.88 30.54 -4.30
C ASP A 599 29.40 31.80 -3.56
N THR A 600 30.19 32.22 -2.58
CA THR A 600 29.89 33.40 -1.75
C THR A 600 30.15 34.71 -2.49
N LEU A 601 30.87 34.69 -3.63
CA LEU A 601 31.26 35.89 -4.38
C LEU A 601 30.27 36.23 -5.50
N ALA A 602 29.66 35.23 -6.14
CA ALA A 602 28.57 35.47 -7.07
C ALA A 602 27.25 35.82 -6.38
N ALA A 603 27.12 35.47 -5.08
CA ALA A 603 25.94 35.72 -4.26
C ALA A 603 24.64 35.18 -4.89
N VAL A 604 24.74 34.05 -5.59
CA VAL A 604 23.60 33.36 -6.22
C VAL A 604 22.70 32.75 -5.15
N CYS A 605 23.31 32.30 -4.05
CA CYS A 605 22.63 31.80 -2.87
C CYS A 605 21.81 32.88 -2.16
N PRO A 606 20.47 32.76 -2.07
CA PRO A 606 19.69 33.65 -1.24
C PRO A 606 19.96 33.42 0.25
N ASN A 607 20.04 34.49 1.03
CA ASN A 607 20.02 34.44 2.50
C ASN A 607 18.57 34.38 2.94
N ASN A 608 18.11 33.20 3.41
CA ASN A 608 16.73 33.04 3.89
C ASN A 608 15.68 33.52 2.87
N GLY A 609 15.84 33.14 1.61
CA GLY A 609 14.95 33.56 0.51
C GLY A 609 15.18 34.98 -0.02
N ARG A 610 16.10 35.75 0.57
CA ARG A 610 16.41 37.11 0.13
C ARG A 610 17.71 37.14 -0.66
N LYS A 611 17.76 37.94 -1.73
CA LYS A 611 18.98 38.11 -2.53
C LYS A 611 20.16 38.50 -1.64
N ALA A 612 21.22 37.70 -1.67
CA ALA A 612 22.45 37.99 -0.93
C ALA A 612 23.33 38.99 -1.70
N SER A 613 24.25 39.63 -0.98
CA SER A 613 25.37 40.36 -1.56
C SER A 613 26.64 39.52 -1.39
N PRO A 614 27.68 39.72 -2.24
CA PRO A 614 28.94 38.98 -2.12
C PRO A 614 29.53 39.09 -0.70
N PHE A 615 30.00 37.97 -0.15
CA PHE A 615 30.59 37.89 1.19
C PHE A 615 31.86 37.03 1.19
N PRO A 616 32.82 37.28 2.09
CA PRO A 616 34.05 36.51 2.13
C PRO A 616 33.76 35.02 2.44
N PRO A 617 34.52 34.08 1.86
CA PRO A 617 34.37 32.65 2.17
C PRO A 617 34.62 32.38 3.65
N GLU A 618 33.78 31.54 4.27
CA GLU A 618 34.05 31.06 5.62
C GLU A 618 35.26 30.11 5.63
N SER A 619 36.05 30.12 6.72
CA SER A 619 37.31 29.36 6.81
C SER A 619 37.16 27.83 6.68
N GLY A 620 35.94 27.30 6.78
CA GLY A 620 35.64 25.86 6.70
C GLY A 620 35.16 25.35 5.34
N PHE A 621 34.82 26.24 4.40
CA PHE A 621 34.27 25.88 3.08
C PHE A 621 35.21 26.38 1.97
N PRO A 622 36.09 25.52 1.43
CA PRO A 622 37.06 25.93 0.43
C PRO A 622 36.37 26.47 -0.84
N CYS A 623 36.70 27.71 -1.21
CA CYS A 623 36.26 28.35 -2.45
C CYS A 623 37.49 28.45 -3.38
N PHE A 624 37.56 27.60 -4.41
CA PHE A 624 38.68 27.58 -5.35
C PHE A 624 38.23 27.90 -6.78
N ARG A 625 38.98 28.79 -7.46
CA ARG A 625 38.71 29.36 -8.80
C ARG A 625 37.56 30.38 -8.82
N LYS A 626 37.38 31.06 -9.97
CA LYS A 626 36.28 32.03 -10.17
C LYS A 626 34.97 31.25 -10.29
N GLY A 627 33.99 31.57 -9.44
CA GLY A 627 32.72 30.85 -9.37
C GLY A 627 32.88 29.47 -8.74
N CYS A 628 33.34 29.42 -7.48
CA CYS A 628 33.93 28.25 -6.81
C CYS A 628 33.12 26.95 -6.85
N MET A 629 31.83 27.03 -7.20
CA MET A 629 30.91 25.91 -7.33
C MET A 629 31.13 25.09 -8.60
N ASN A 630 30.98 23.78 -8.49
CA ASN A 630 30.90 22.88 -9.62
C ASN A 630 29.94 21.73 -9.35
N MET A 631 29.85 20.77 -10.27
CA MET A 631 29.07 19.54 -10.15
C MET A 631 30.03 18.35 -10.20
N PRO A 632 29.70 17.18 -9.63
CA PRO A 632 30.59 16.04 -9.71
C PRO A 632 30.56 15.41 -11.11
N LEU A 633 31.64 14.71 -11.45
CA LEU A 633 31.65 13.78 -12.56
C LEU A 633 30.77 12.58 -12.20
N ILE A 634 29.72 12.31 -13.00
CA ILE A 634 28.82 11.16 -12.81
C ILE A 634 29.05 10.13 -13.91
N TYR A 635 29.41 8.92 -13.51
CA TYR A 635 29.48 7.74 -14.38
C TYR A 635 28.36 6.76 -14.03
N HIS A 636 27.81 6.13 -15.06
CA HIS A 636 26.69 5.21 -14.93
C HIS A 636 27.03 3.86 -15.57
N ASN A 637 26.99 2.81 -14.76
CA ASN A 637 26.91 1.45 -15.24
C ASN A 637 25.43 1.04 -15.27
N TYR A 638 24.86 0.96 -16.47
CA TYR A 638 23.49 0.50 -16.67
C TYR A 638 23.27 -0.87 -16.07
N THR A 639 22.10 -1.05 -15.48
CA THR A 639 21.71 -2.32 -14.87
C THR A 639 21.71 -3.43 -15.88
N THR A 640 22.42 -4.50 -15.58
CA THR A 640 22.51 -5.68 -16.44
C THR A 640 22.17 -6.93 -15.66
N VAL A 641 21.65 -7.94 -16.37
CA VAL A 641 21.56 -9.30 -15.83
C VAL A 641 22.92 -9.95 -16.01
N ARG A 642 23.48 -10.45 -14.91
CA ARG A 642 24.69 -11.26 -14.89
C ARG A 642 24.33 -12.65 -14.40
N GLU A 643 24.75 -13.67 -15.13
CA GLU A 643 24.65 -15.04 -14.67
C GLU A 643 25.82 -15.33 -13.71
N ASP A 644 25.50 -15.70 -12.48
CA ASP A 644 26.47 -16.08 -11.46
C ASP A 644 26.03 -17.39 -10.81
N ARG A 645 26.78 -18.46 -11.05
CA ARG A 645 26.52 -19.82 -10.51
C ARG A 645 25.09 -20.31 -10.77
N GLY A 646 24.59 -20.09 -11.98
CA GLY A 646 23.23 -20.49 -12.40
C GLY A 646 22.11 -19.61 -11.85
N ARG A 647 22.42 -18.43 -11.30
CA ARG A 647 21.43 -17.45 -10.84
C ARG A 647 21.55 -16.15 -11.62
N ASN A 648 20.42 -15.58 -12.00
CA ASN A 648 20.35 -14.28 -12.65
C ASN A 648 20.39 -13.18 -11.59
N LYS A 649 21.52 -12.47 -11.51
CA LYS A 649 21.69 -11.29 -10.65
C LYS A 649 21.59 -10.02 -11.47
N LEU A 650 20.79 -9.08 -11.02
CA LEU A 650 20.77 -7.73 -11.55
C LEU A 650 21.81 -6.90 -10.80
N ARG A 651 22.57 -6.10 -11.55
CA ARG A 651 23.55 -5.17 -10.97
C ARG A 651 23.71 -3.94 -11.83
N GLY A 652 23.67 -2.76 -11.21
CA GLY A 652 24.01 -1.47 -11.82
C GLY A 652 24.72 -0.58 -10.80
N SER A 653 25.26 0.56 -11.24
CA SER A 653 25.86 1.51 -10.32
C SER A 653 25.96 2.94 -10.86
N PHE A 654 25.96 3.90 -9.93
CA PHE A 654 26.48 5.26 -10.16
C PHE A 654 27.77 5.43 -9.38
N TYR A 655 28.75 6.13 -9.95
CA TYR A 655 30.02 6.42 -9.28
C TYR A 655 30.67 7.66 -9.88
N GLY A 656 31.59 8.27 -9.14
CA GLY A 656 32.17 9.53 -9.57
C GLY A 656 33.07 10.21 -8.56
N THR A 657 33.38 11.47 -8.85
CA THR A 657 34.25 12.33 -8.02
C THR A 657 33.87 13.80 -8.21
N TRP A 658 34.10 14.61 -7.18
CA TRP A 658 34.02 16.07 -7.28
C TRP A 658 35.33 16.70 -7.78
N ASP A 659 36.44 15.94 -7.76
CA ASP A 659 37.74 16.41 -8.22
C ASP A 659 37.82 16.36 -9.76
N LEU A 660 37.37 17.43 -10.43
CA LEU A 660 37.28 17.51 -11.89
C LEU A 660 38.63 17.39 -12.62
N ASP A 661 39.73 17.72 -11.92
CA ASP A 661 41.09 17.59 -12.46
C ASP A 661 41.61 16.14 -12.37
N ALA A 662 40.89 15.24 -11.71
CA ALA A 662 41.24 13.82 -11.68
C ALA A 662 41.15 13.28 -13.12
N ALA A 663 42.30 12.89 -13.68
CA ALA A 663 42.42 12.55 -15.09
C ALA A 663 41.29 11.60 -15.54
N THR A 664 40.47 12.08 -16.49
CA THR A 664 39.24 11.49 -17.02
C THR A 664 39.38 10.04 -17.52
N ALA A 665 40.61 9.51 -17.63
CA ALA A 665 40.91 8.13 -17.97
C ALA A 665 40.89 7.13 -16.79
N SER A 666 40.75 7.57 -15.52
CA SER A 666 41.01 6.70 -14.36
C SER A 666 40.08 6.82 -13.14
N VAL A 667 38.85 7.32 -13.29
CA VAL A 667 37.86 7.29 -12.20
C VAL A 667 37.44 5.83 -11.93
N THR A 668 38.16 5.20 -11.00
CA THR A 668 38.02 3.78 -10.62
C THR A 668 38.03 3.66 -9.10
N LYS A 669 37.78 2.46 -8.55
CA LYS A 669 37.95 2.19 -7.11
C LYS A 669 39.34 2.54 -6.59
N ALA A 670 40.36 2.68 -7.45
CA ALA A 670 41.68 3.15 -7.04
C ALA A 670 41.66 4.57 -6.43
N LEU A 671 40.66 5.40 -6.74
CA LEU A 671 40.49 6.71 -6.09
C LEU A 671 40.16 6.60 -4.59
N ILE A 672 39.60 5.46 -4.16
CA ILE A 672 39.38 5.21 -2.73
C ILE A 672 40.74 5.14 -2.00
N THR A 673 41.76 4.56 -2.63
CA THR A 673 43.09 4.38 -2.04
C THR A 673 44.10 5.48 -2.39
N GLN A 674 43.81 6.34 -3.37
CA GLN A 674 44.64 7.51 -3.67
C GLN A 674 44.50 8.59 -2.60
N ASN A 675 45.61 9.23 -2.24
CA ASN A 675 45.56 10.36 -1.32
C ASN A 675 44.91 11.57 -2.01
N ASP A 676 44.06 12.26 -1.26
CA ASP A 676 43.53 13.57 -1.61
C ASP A 676 42.65 13.61 -2.88
N SER A 677 41.72 12.66 -2.97
CA SER A 677 40.70 12.63 -4.02
C SER A 677 39.35 12.17 -3.46
N SER A 678 38.29 12.91 -3.78
CA SER A 678 36.92 12.60 -3.42
C SER A 678 36.41 11.46 -4.28
N TYR A 679 35.52 10.65 -3.73
CA TYR A 679 34.91 9.53 -4.46
C TYR A 679 33.53 9.23 -3.91
N TYR A 680 32.62 8.82 -4.79
CA TYR A 680 31.38 8.19 -4.37
C TYR A 680 31.05 7.01 -5.27
N GLU A 681 30.34 6.03 -4.72
CA GLU A 681 29.79 4.89 -5.45
C GLU A 681 28.49 4.45 -4.79
N VAL A 682 27.48 4.17 -5.61
CA VAL A 682 26.26 3.48 -5.19
C VAL A 682 26.04 2.32 -6.15
N ILE A 683 26.20 1.10 -5.64
CA ILE A 683 25.89 -0.14 -6.36
C ILE A 683 24.55 -0.64 -5.87
N TRP A 684 23.66 -1.02 -6.79
CA TRP A 684 22.46 -1.77 -6.45
C TRP A 684 22.55 -3.17 -7.04
N GLU A 685 22.21 -4.17 -6.23
CA GLU A 685 22.18 -5.56 -6.66
C GLU A 685 21.00 -6.34 -6.07
N LYS A 686 20.53 -7.31 -6.84
CA LYS A 686 19.41 -8.17 -6.46
C LYS A 686 19.40 -9.46 -7.30
N GLU A 687 18.93 -10.57 -6.72
CA GLU A 687 18.58 -11.76 -7.49
C GLU A 687 17.18 -11.61 -8.11
N VAL A 688 17.04 -11.88 -9.41
CA VAL A 688 15.75 -11.75 -10.10
C VAL A 688 14.66 -12.57 -9.39
N GLY A 689 13.54 -11.93 -9.08
CA GLY A 689 12.37 -12.55 -8.44
C GLY A 689 12.51 -12.81 -6.94
N LYS A 690 13.60 -12.39 -6.29
CA LYS A 690 13.86 -12.70 -4.88
C LYS A 690 14.30 -11.49 -4.06
N GLY A 691 13.79 -11.41 -2.84
CA GLY A 691 14.28 -10.50 -1.81
C GLY A 691 14.12 -9.00 -2.13
N SER A 692 14.88 -8.19 -1.40
CA SER A 692 15.04 -6.76 -1.57
C SER A 692 16.25 -6.44 -2.46
N TRP A 693 16.26 -5.27 -3.09
CA TRP A 693 17.51 -4.65 -3.53
C TRP A 693 18.42 -4.35 -2.36
N ASN A 694 19.73 -4.55 -2.56
CA ASN A 694 20.77 -4.09 -1.68
C ASN A 694 21.45 -2.88 -2.34
N PHE A 695 21.38 -1.72 -1.68
CA PHE A 695 22.12 -0.53 -2.09
C PHE A 695 23.39 -0.40 -1.25
N HIS A 696 24.54 -0.61 -1.88
CA HIS A 696 25.86 -0.47 -1.28
C HIS A 696 26.45 0.89 -1.64
N HIS A 697 26.71 1.70 -0.62
CA HIS A 697 27.17 3.08 -0.73
C HIS A 697 28.60 3.22 -0.24
N ILE A 698 29.38 4.05 -0.93
CA ILE A 698 30.70 4.52 -0.53
C ILE A 698 30.75 6.03 -0.73
N LEU A 699 31.26 6.75 0.27
CA LEU A 699 31.53 8.19 0.19
C LEU A 699 32.93 8.47 0.74
N LYS A 700 33.71 9.26 0.01
CA LYS A 700 35.05 9.71 0.40
C LYS A 700 35.25 11.19 0.15
N THR A 701 35.77 11.90 1.15
CA THR A 701 36.16 13.32 1.06
C THR A 701 37.61 13.51 0.60
N SER A 702 37.95 14.73 0.19
CA SER A 702 39.32 15.20 -0.09
C SER A 702 39.57 16.54 0.60
N SER A 703 40.80 17.07 0.55
CA SER A 703 41.11 18.41 1.06
C SER A 703 40.33 19.52 0.33
N LYS A 704 40.02 19.32 -0.96
CA LYS A 704 39.19 20.24 -1.75
C LYS A 704 37.71 20.13 -1.40
N TYR A 705 37.25 18.94 -1.04
CA TYR A 705 35.85 18.67 -0.68
C TYR A 705 35.79 17.97 0.68
N PRO A 706 36.07 18.71 1.77
CA PRO A 706 36.09 18.16 3.12
C PRO A 706 34.68 17.96 3.69
N TRP A 707 33.67 18.51 3.00
CA TRP A 707 32.26 18.34 3.32
C TRP A 707 31.51 17.71 2.15
N LEU A 708 31.06 16.47 2.32
CA LEU A 708 30.26 15.74 1.34
C LEU A 708 29.11 14.98 2.01
N MET A 709 28.02 14.83 1.27
CA MET A 709 26.81 14.14 1.68
C MET A 709 26.41 13.11 0.62
N LEU A 710 25.96 11.92 1.05
CA LEU A 710 25.38 10.88 0.20
C LEU A 710 24.22 10.20 0.90
N TYR A 711 23.01 10.34 0.35
CA TYR A 711 21.78 9.73 0.87
C TYR A 711 21.07 8.85 -0.14
N LEU A 712 20.34 7.87 0.37
CA LEU A 712 19.24 7.22 -0.33
C LEU A 712 17.92 7.79 0.19
N ARG A 713 17.09 8.28 -0.73
CA ARG A 713 15.90 9.08 -0.43
C ARG A 713 14.64 8.50 -1.04
N ALA A 714 13.56 8.54 -0.27
CA ALA A 714 12.20 8.34 -0.76
C ALA A 714 11.49 9.70 -0.79
N ASP A 715 11.29 10.24 -1.99
CA ASP A 715 10.59 11.53 -2.17
C ASP A 715 9.12 11.35 -2.54
N ALA A 716 8.30 12.37 -2.29
CA ALA A 716 6.93 12.47 -2.79
C ALA A 716 6.89 12.43 -4.32
N THR A 717 5.84 11.81 -4.88
CA THR A 717 5.66 11.73 -6.34
C THR A 717 5.40 13.10 -6.99
N THR A 718 5.00 14.09 -6.20
CA THR A 718 4.75 15.48 -6.60
C THR A 718 4.97 16.42 -5.42
N GLY A 719 5.28 17.69 -5.71
CA GLY A 719 5.48 18.72 -4.71
C GLY A 719 6.96 19.03 -4.45
N PHE A 720 7.21 19.83 -3.42
CA PHE A 720 8.53 20.20 -2.91
C PHE A 720 9.07 19.09 -2.00
N SER A 721 10.22 18.53 -2.34
CA SER A 721 10.92 17.49 -1.57
C SER A 721 12.41 17.82 -1.48
N GLY A 722 13.12 17.29 -0.48
CA GLY A 722 14.58 17.45 -0.35
C GLY A 722 15.10 18.88 -0.15
N GLY A 723 14.25 19.81 0.28
CA GLY A 723 14.61 21.23 0.43
C GLY A 723 14.47 22.08 -0.83
N TYR A 724 13.98 21.51 -1.93
CA TYR A 724 13.80 22.25 -3.20
C TYR A 724 12.46 23.00 -3.25
N HIS A 725 12.49 24.22 -3.79
CA HIS A 725 11.28 25.05 -3.99
C HIS A 725 10.54 24.78 -5.31
N TYR A 726 10.99 23.78 -6.09
CA TYR A 726 10.38 23.37 -7.35
C TYR A 726 9.81 21.95 -7.29
N GLN A 727 8.98 21.60 -8.27
CA GLN A 727 8.34 20.29 -8.36
C GLN A 727 9.36 19.16 -8.54
N THR A 728 9.33 18.19 -7.63
CA THR A 728 10.18 16.99 -7.67
C THR A 728 9.38 15.73 -8.07
N ARG A 729 10.06 14.62 -8.30
CA ARG A 729 9.51 13.29 -8.59
C ARG A 729 10.15 12.26 -7.67
N GLY A 730 9.37 11.26 -7.28
CA GLY A 730 9.77 10.30 -6.28
C GLY A 730 8.86 9.10 -6.25
N MET A 731 8.77 8.42 -5.11
CA MET A 731 8.02 7.18 -4.99
C MET A 731 7.07 7.08 -3.82
N ILE A 732 7.04 8.08 -2.94
CA ILE A 732 6.04 8.20 -1.88
C ILE A 732 4.71 8.60 -2.54
N LYS A 733 3.85 7.60 -2.76
CA LYS A 733 2.50 7.78 -3.30
C LYS A 733 1.58 8.41 -2.27
N THR A 734 1.82 8.14 -0.99
CA THR A 734 1.07 8.72 0.11
C THR A 734 2.02 9.46 1.01
N ILE A 735 1.99 10.79 0.96
CA ILE A 735 2.83 11.63 1.83
C ILE A 735 2.47 11.33 3.29
N PRO A 736 3.38 10.75 4.09
CA PRO A 736 3.13 10.43 5.48
C PRO A 736 2.84 11.68 6.30
N LYS A 737 1.90 11.57 7.23
CA LYS A 737 1.51 12.65 8.12
C LYS A 737 1.72 12.22 9.56
N SER A 738 2.41 13.01 10.37
CA SER A 738 2.52 12.75 11.81
C SER A 738 1.14 12.83 12.50
N PRO A 739 0.85 12.00 13.51
CA PRO A 739 1.72 10.95 14.08
C PRO A 739 1.64 9.59 13.36
N ASN A 740 1.04 9.53 12.19
CA ASN A 740 0.45 8.32 11.65
C ASN A 740 1.34 7.71 10.56
N PHE A 741 2.52 7.21 10.91
CA PHE A 741 3.32 6.33 10.05
C PHE A 741 4.51 5.70 10.76
N THR A 742 4.95 4.55 10.26
CA THR A 742 6.20 3.88 10.67
C THR A 742 7.11 3.66 9.45
N VAL A 743 8.41 3.53 9.69
CA VAL A 743 9.41 3.28 8.64
C VAL A 743 10.20 2.03 9.00
N LYS A 744 10.41 1.15 8.02
CA LYS A 744 11.11 -0.13 8.20
C LYS A 744 12.21 -0.26 7.16
N PHE A 745 13.40 -0.70 7.58
CA PHE A 745 14.55 -0.94 6.70
C PHE A 745 15.61 -1.76 7.42
N THR A 746 16.54 -2.35 6.67
CA THR A 746 17.74 -3.00 7.19
C THR A 746 18.96 -2.15 6.84
N LEU A 747 19.82 -1.90 7.83
CA LEU A 747 21.02 -1.09 7.71
C LEU A 747 22.24 -1.85 8.24
N ASP A 748 23.34 -1.78 7.49
CA ASP A 748 24.62 -2.39 7.82
C ASP A 748 25.76 -1.41 7.50
N ILE A 749 26.31 -0.79 8.54
CA ILE A 749 27.39 0.19 8.41
C ILE A 749 28.73 -0.54 8.47
N LYS A 750 29.53 -0.40 7.42
CA LYS A 750 30.87 -0.98 7.31
C LYS A 750 31.95 -0.02 7.78
N GLN A 751 31.79 1.27 7.46
CA GLN A 751 32.73 2.32 7.83
C GLN A 751 32.00 3.65 8.05
N GLY A 752 32.39 4.39 9.09
CA GLY A 752 31.60 5.51 9.61
C GLY A 752 31.88 6.89 9.02
N GLY A 753 32.95 7.14 8.27
CA GLY A 753 33.27 8.50 7.78
C GLY A 753 34.01 9.40 8.79
N GLY A 754 34.63 8.82 9.83
CA GLY A 754 35.39 9.56 10.84
C GLY A 754 34.55 10.09 12.02
N PRO A 755 35.17 10.72 13.02
CA PRO A 755 34.50 11.11 14.26
C PRO A 755 33.51 12.28 14.11
N ARG A 756 33.64 13.09 13.06
CA ARG A 756 32.74 14.23 12.77
C ARG A 756 31.66 13.91 11.74
N SER A 757 31.58 12.66 11.28
CA SER A 757 30.51 12.26 10.37
C SER A 757 29.17 12.23 11.10
N GLN A 758 28.17 12.80 10.45
CA GLN A 758 26.78 12.72 10.85
C GLN A 758 26.14 11.64 9.98
N PHE A 759 26.10 10.43 10.50
CA PHE A 759 25.40 9.33 9.85
C PHE A 759 23.96 9.32 10.36
N TYR A 760 23.04 9.65 9.48
CA TYR A 760 21.62 9.73 9.79
C TYR A 760 20.98 8.35 9.62
N LEU A 761 20.56 7.76 10.74
CA LEU A 761 19.70 6.57 10.73
C LEU A 761 18.38 6.87 10.03
N MET A 762 17.88 8.09 10.26
CA MET A 762 16.68 8.61 9.65
C MET A 762 16.81 10.13 9.56
N ASP A 763 16.62 10.65 8.37
CA ASP A 763 16.41 12.06 8.08
C ASP A 763 15.03 12.18 7.43
N ILE A 764 14.18 13.06 7.95
CA ILE A 764 12.89 13.36 7.33
C ILE A 764 12.80 14.85 7.01
N GLY A 765 12.46 15.13 5.76
CA GLY A 765 12.31 16.48 5.21
C GLY A 765 10.86 16.86 4.96
N SER A 766 10.51 18.11 5.26
CA SER A 766 9.20 18.68 5.01
C SER A 766 9.27 20.19 4.74
N CYS A 767 8.12 20.79 4.40
CA CYS A 767 7.97 22.22 4.19
C CYS A 767 6.62 22.72 4.70
N TRP A 768 6.64 23.75 5.56
CA TRP A 768 5.47 24.58 5.88
C TRP A 768 5.90 26.00 6.28
N LYS A 769 4.98 26.96 6.32
CA LYS A 769 5.27 28.34 6.74
C LYS A 769 5.21 28.47 8.26
N ASN A 770 5.86 29.49 8.84
CA ASN A 770 5.83 29.73 10.30
C ASN A 770 4.42 30.00 10.84
N ASN A 771 3.48 30.39 9.99
CA ASN A 771 2.06 30.56 10.34
C ASN A 771 1.22 29.27 10.26
N GLY A 772 1.84 28.12 9.98
CA GLY A 772 1.20 26.81 9.87
C GLY A 772 0.57 26.47 8.52
N GLN A 773 0.62 27.38 7.54
CA GLN A 773 0.13 27.11 6.19
C GLN A 773 1.10 26.19 5.41
N PRO A 774 0.61 25.38 4.45
CA PRO A 774 1.48 24.65 3.54
C PRO A 774 2.37 25.58 2.72
N CYS A 775 3.53 25.06 2.30
CA CYS A 775 4.42 25.80 1.41
C CYS A 775 3.80 26.07 0.03
N SER A 776 4.18 27.19 -0.57
CA SER A 776 3.67 27.65 -1.87
C SER A 776 4.74 27.72 -2.97
N GLY A 777 6.00 27.47 -2.65
CA GLY A 777 7.17 27.70 -3.49
C GLY A 777 7.75 29.10 -3.30
N ASP A 778 7.27 29.82 -2.28
CA ASP A 778 7.74 31.17 -1.97
C ASP A 778 8.94 31.08 -1.05
N VAL A 779 10.13 31.26 -1.63
CA VAL A 779 11.40 31.12 -0.93
C VAL A 779 11.55 32.06 0.27
N THR A 780 10.77 33.13 0.36
CA THR A 780 10.85 34.09 1.47
C THR A 780 10.01 33.68 2.69
N THR A 781 8.89 32.99 2.47
CA THR A 781 7.92 32.65 3.53
C THR A 781 7.83 31.17 3.84
N ASP A 782 8.18 30.31 2.88
CA ASP A 782 8.29 28.86 3.07
C ASP A 782 9.48 28.55 3.98
N VAL A 783 9.37 27.47 4.75
CA VAL A 783 10.45 27.01 5.64
C VAL A 783 10.61 25.51 5.47
N THR A 784 11.81 25.10 5.05
CA THR A 784 12.21 23.69 5.00
C THR A 784 12.52 23.21 6.40
N ARG A 785 12.09 22.00 6.76
CA ARG A 785 12.29 21.45 8.09
C ARG A 785 12.82 20.03 8.05
N TYR A 786 13.80 19.77 8.90
CA TYR A 786 14.47 18.49 9.03
C TYR A 786 14.38 17.95 10.45
N SER A 787 14.19 16.64 10.56
CA SER A 787 14.32 15.88 11.80
C SER A 787 15.27 14.72 11.54
N GLU A 788 16.39 14.72 12.25
CA GLU A 788 17.55 13.92 11.89
C GLU A 788 18.07 13.15 13.12
N MET A 789 18.23 11.83 13.01
CA MET A 789 18.84 11.00 14.07
C MET A 789 20.26 10.60 13.70
N ILE A 790 21.26 11.15 14.40
CA ILE A 790 22.67 10.84 14.18
C ILE A 790 23.06 9.63 15.03
N ILE A 791 23.57 8.55 14.42
CA ILE A 791 23.95 7.32 15.14
C ILE A 791 25.45 7.08 15.29
N ASN A 792 26.29 7.97 14.77
CA ASN A 792 27.73 7.89 15.02
C ASN A 792 28.01 8.08 16.52
N PRO A 793 28.57 7.08 17.22
CA PRO A 793 28.79 7.15 18.67
C PRO A 793 29.83 8.20 19.07
N SER A 794 30.63 8.70 18.12
CA SER A 794 31.65 9.74 18.38
C SER A 794 31.08 11.14 18.40
N VAL A 795 29.81 11.33 18.01
CA VAL A 795 29.15 12.63 18.02
C VAL A 795 28.64 12.93 19.43
N ASP A 796 29.01 14.10 19.93
CA ASP A 796 28.58 14.61 21.23
C ASP A 796 27.50 15.67 21.08
N SER A 797 26.71 15.86 22.14
CA SER A 797 25.64 16.84 22.15
C SER A 797 26.19 18.27 22.24
N TRP A 798 25.76 19.14 21.32
CA TRP A 798 25.98 20.58 21.46
C TRP A 798 24.89 21.24 22.32
N CYS A 799 23.71 20.62 22.43
CA CYS A 799 22.67 20.99 23.37
C CYS A 799 23.05 20.56 24.80
N ASN A 800 23.35 21.51 25.67
CA ASN A 800 23.70 21.21 27.06
C ASN A 800 23.26 22.35 28.00
N PRO A 801 23.30 22.15 29.34
CA PRO A 801 22.87 23.16 30.31
C PRO A 801 23.62 24.51 30.24
N THR A 802 24.76 24.56 29.54
CA THR A 802 25.56 25.79 29.31
C THR A 802 25.41 26.37 27.91
N SER A 803 24.75 25.66 26.99
CA SER A 803 24.55 26.04 25.59
C SER A 803 23.10 25.84 25.18
N LEU A 804 22.18 26.51 25.88
CA LEU A 804 20.73 26.40 25.68
C LEU A 804 20.26 26.85 24.29
N GLN A 805 21.01 27.73 23.62
CA GLN A 805 20.75 28.19 22.26
C GLN A 805 20.76 27.07 21.22
N SER A 806 21.45 25.96 21.51
CA SER A 806 21.50 24.75 20.68
C SER A 806 20.43 23.73 21.06
N CYS A 807 19.62 24.00 22.08
CA CYS A 807 18.56 23.10 22.55
C CYS A 807 17.18 23.56 22.06
N PRO A 808 16.27 22.62 21.71
CA PRO A 808 14.90 23.00 21.46
C PRO A 808 14.27 23.55 22.76
N PRO A 809 13.38 24.57 22.68
CA PRO A 809 12.70 25.13 23.84
C PRO A 809 12.02 24.09 24.75
N TYR A 810 11.43 23.04 24.17
CA TYR A 810 10.71 22.01 24.91
C TYR A 810 11.05 20.61 24.44
N HIS A 811 11.17 19.70 25.39
CA HIS A 811 11.02 18.26 25.20
C HIS A 811 9.58 17.86 25.52
N THR A 812 8.95 17.02 24.69
CA THR A 812 7.59 16.54 24.93
C THR A 812 7.62 15.06 25.28
N LEU A 813 7.21 14.72 26.50
CA LEU A 813 7.01 13.34 26.94
C LEU A 813 5.80 12.71 26.22
N LEU A 814 5.75 11.37 26.18
CA LEU A 814 4.67 10.63 25.52
C LEU A 814 3.25 10.93 26.04
N ASN A 815 3.14 11.32 27.31
CA ASN A 815 1.87 11.75 27.91
C ASN A 815 1.48 13.19 27.51
N GLY A 816 2.28 13.86 26.67
CA GLY A 816 2.08 15.24 26.20
C GLY A 816 2.67 16.31 27.12
N THR A 817 3.26 15.94 28.25
CA THR A 817 3.89 16.88 29.18
C THR A 817 5.11 17.51 28.53
N ARG A 818 5.23 18.83 28.61
CA ARG A 818 6.38 19.57 28.09
C ARG A 818 7.34 19.92 29.21
N ILE A 819 8.62 19.64 28.98
CA ILE A 819 9.73 20.01 29.86
C ILE A 819 10.50 21.11 29.16
N HIS A 820 10.62 22.27 29.79
CA HIS A 820 11.33 23.41 29.23
C HIS A 820 12.84 23.22 29.36
N ARG A 821 13.64 23.66 28.37
CA ARG A 821 15.11 23.54 28.36
C ARG A 821 15.84 24.26 29.50
N SER A 822 15.18 25.09 30.29
CA SER A 822 15.75 25.67 31.50
C SER A 822 15.67 24.75 32.73
N ASP A 823 14.85 23.69 32.66
CA ASP A 823 14.75 22.67 33.70
C ASP A 823 15.94 21.71 33.56
N LYS A 824 17.01 22.04 34.29
CA LYS A 824 18.27 21.30 34.24
C LYS A 824 18.18 19.87 34.75
N GLU A 825 17.17 19.56 35.57
CA GLU A 825 17.02 18.26 36.21
C GLU A 825 16.28 17.28 35.31
N ASN A 826 15.28 17.75 34.56
CA ASN A 826 14.38 16.88 33.82
C ASN A 826 14.54 16.95 32.28
N PHE A 827 15.17 17.99 31.74
CA PHE A 827 15.34 18.11 30.29
C PHE A 827 16.43 17.14 29.78
N PRO A 828 16.15 16.29 28.76
CA PRO A 828 17.10 15.29 28.28
C PRO A 828 18.09 15.90 27.29
N TYR A 829 19.04 16.72 27.76
CA TYR A 829 20.03 17.41 26.91
C TYR A 829 20.78 16.47 25.97
N GLU A 830 21.25 15.33 26.49
CA GLU A 830 22.02 14.34 25.73
C GLU A 830 21.23 13.70 24.57
N ALA A 831 19.90 13.82 24.56
CA ALA A 831 19.04 13.30 23.52
C ALA A 831 19.02 14.19 22.25
N TYR A 832 19.55 15.41 22.32
CA TYR A 832 19.57 16.39 21.23
C TYR A 832 21.01 16.72 20.85
N HIS A 833 21.34 16.73 19.57
CA HIS A 833 22.63 17.25 19.11
C HIS A 833 22.55 18.78 18.98
N ILE A 834 21.65 19.27 18.12
CA ILE A 834 21.40 20.70 17.90
C ILE A 834 19.95 20.94 17.47
N TYR A 835 19.42 22.08 17.88
CA TYR A 835 18.25 22.73 17.34
C TYR A 835 18.64 24.12 16.83
N CYS A 836 18.23 24.45 15.61
CA CYS A 836 18.33 25.81 15.08
C CYS A 836 16.96 26.27 14.54
N THR A 837 16.61 27.53 14.81
CA THR A 837 15.33 28.14 14.46
C THR A 837 15.40 28.73 13.04
N PRO A 838 14.28 28.85 12.29
CA PRO A 838 14.33 29.43 10.96
C PRO A 838 14.63 30.93 10.97
N GLY A 839 15.43 31.38 10.00
CA GLY A 839 15.87 32.77 9.89
C GLY A 839 14.75 33.79 9.64
N ASN A 840 13.55 33.34 9.30
CA ASN A 840 12.34 34.17 9.17
C ASN A 840 11.36 34.02 10.35
N ALA A 841 11.78 33.42 11.48
CA ALA A 841 11.00 33.38 12.72
C ALA A 841 10.80 34.79 13.28
N GLN A 842 9.56 35.17 13.61
CA GLN A 842 9.25 36.49 14.17
C GLN A 842 9.44 36.57 15.68
N HIS A 843 9.30 35.43 16.36
CA HIS A 843 9.28 35.33 17.83
C HIS A 843 10.12 34.13 18.33
N PRO A 844 11.38 33.95 17.89
CA PRO A 844 12.23 32.90 18.43
C PRO A 844 12.48 33.11 19.93
N GLU A 845 12.46 32.03 20.71
CA GLU A 845 12.63 32.09 22.17
C GLU A 845 14.12 32.21 22.53
N GLU A 846 14.51 33.29 23.22
CA GLU A 846 15.89 33.47 23.66
C GLU A 846 16.29 32.50 24.78
N PRO A 847 17.53 31.97 24.76
CA PRO A 847 18.55 32.15 23.73
C PRO A 847 18.30 31.21 22.53
N TYR A 848 18.63 31.61 21.31
CA TYR A 848 18.42 30.81 20.09
C TYR A 848 19.59 30.94 19.10
N ASN A 849 19.75 29.94 18.23
CA ASN A 849 20.58 30.00 17.04
C ASN A 849 19.68 29.94 15.79
N PHE A 850 19.96 30.79 14.80
CA PHE A 850 19.39 30.59 13.46
C PHE A 850 20.13 29.48 12.73
N CYS A 851 19.42 28.72 11.90
CA CYS A 851 20.08 27.79 10.98
C CYS A 851 20.91 28.54 9.95
N ASP A 852 21.86 27.84 9.34
CA ASP A 852 22.65 28.39 8.23
C ASP A 852 21.72 28.95 7.14
N PRO A 853 21.86 30.23 6.77
CA PRO A 853 20.93 30.89 5.87
C PRO A 853 21.18 30.58 4.38
N TYR A 854 22.23 29.80 4.06
CA TYR A 854 22.73 29.58 2.70
C TYR A 854 22.72 28.10 2.25
N SER A 855 22.32 27.15 3.09
CA SER A 855 22.33 25.72 2.71
C SER A 855 21.07 25.32 1.93
N ASN A 856 20.01 26.13 1.94
CA ASN A 856 18.80 25.95 1.13
C ASN A 856 18.27 27.32 0.68
N PRO A 857 17.52 27.39 -0.43
CA PRO A 857 17.07 28.66 -1.00
C PRO A 857 16.05 29.39 -0.11
N GLN A 858 15.26 28.63 0.66
CA GLN A 858 14.35 29.15 1.69
C GLN A 858 14.90 28.93 3.10
N PRO A 859 14.41 29.69 4.11
CA PRO A 859 14.76 29.48 5.52
C PRO A 859 14.59 28.01 5.96
N GLN A 860 15.42 27.59 6.91
CA GLN A 860 15.48 26.21 7.37
C GLN A 860 15.28 26.10 8.86
N GLU A 861 14.71 24.99 9.31
CA GLU A 861 14.70 24.57 10.71
C GLU A 861 15.27 23.15 10.80
N ILE A 862 16.29 22.95 11.63
CA ILE A 862 16.93 21.65 11.79
C ILE A 862 16.83 21.25 13.26
N LEU A 863 16.38 20.01 13.48
CA LEU A 863 16.39 19.36 14.78
C LEU A 863 17.09 18.01 14.67
N GLN A 864 18.31 17.96 15.20
CA GLN A 864 19.14 16.76 15.25
C GLN A 864 19.07 16.12 16.64
N ILE A 865 18.79 14.83 16.67
CA ILE A 865 18.68 14.00 17.89
C ILE A 865 19.76 12.91 17.91
N LEU A 866 20.04 12.42 19.11
CA LEU A 866 21.06 11.40 19.39
C LEU A 866 20.42 10.17 20.08
N PRO A 867 21.06 8.98 20.00
CA PRO A 867 20.63 7.79 20.71
C PRO A 867 20.43 8.03 22.21
N HIS A 868 19.22 7.81 22.69
CA HIS A 868 18.86 8.08 24.08
C HIS A 868 17.60 7.28 24.50
N PRO A 869 17.46 6.85 25.77
CA PRO A 869 16.33 6.02 26.20
C PRO A 869 14.94 6.61 25.95
N VAL A 870 14.82 7.94 25.96
CA VAL A 870 13.56 8.66 25.68
C VAL A 870 13.01 8.39 24.27
N TRP A 871 13.82 7.86 23.37
CA TRP A 871 13.41 7.50 22.01
C TRP A 871 13.01 6.03 21.86
N GLY A 872 13.25 5.20 22.89
CA GLY A 872 13.09 3.74 22.80
C GLY A 872 11.67 3.27 22.50
N GLU A 873 10.65 3.95 23.03
CA GLU A 873 9.24 3.63 22.76
C GLU A 873 8.82 3.92 21.30
N TYR A 874 9.62 4.69 20.55
CA TYR A 874 9.44 4.92 19.12
C TYR A 874 10.28 3.95 18.26
N GLY A 875 10.99 2.99 18.87
CA GLY A 875 11.84 2.01 18.19
C GLY A 875 13.24 2.50 17.82
N TYR A 876 13.60 3.73 18.21
CA TYR A 876 14.91 4.34 17.92
C TYR A 876 16.00 3.85 18.88
N PRO A 877 17.30 4.01 18.51
CA PRO A 877 18.43 3.68 19.36
C PRO A 877 18.33 4.29 20.76
N THR A 878 18.57 3.47 21.78
CA THR A 878 18.49 3.90 23.19
C THR A 878 19.84 4.25 23.79
N LYS A 879 20.93 3.91 23.10
CA LYS A 879 22.32 4.12 23.54
C LYS A 879 23.25 4.33 22.35
N LYS A 880 24.32 5.09 22.55
CA LYS A 880 25.38 5.29 21.53
C LYS A 880 25.94 3.94 21.08
N GLY A 881 26.14 3.78 19.77
CA GLY A 881 26.71 2.58 19.16
C GLY A 881 25.71 1.49 18.77
N GLU A 882 24.43 1.60 19.14
CA GLU A 882 23.38 0.67 18.69
C GLU A 882 23.11 0.85 17.19
N GLY A 883 23.18 -0.24 16.42
CA GLY A 883 23.08 -0.24 14.95
C GLY A 883 24.25 0.42 14.22
N TRP A 884 25.39 0.58 14.90
CA TRP A 884 26.62 1.11 14.31
C TRP A 884 27.48 -0.01 13.68
N ILE A 885 28.76 0.26 13.43
CA ILE A 885 29.71 -0.67 12.83
C ILE A 885 29.75 -2.00 13.61
N GLY A 886 29.51 -3.11 12.89
CA GLY A 886 29.49 -4.45 13.46
C GLY A 886 28.14 -4.89 14.04
N ASP A 887 27.11 -4.04 14.00
CA ASP A 887 25.75 -4.31 14.49
C ASP A 887 24.69 -4.10 13.38
N PRO A 888 24.69 -4.93 12.32
CA PRO A 888 23.69 -4.82 11.26
C PRO A 888 22.30 -5.12 11.81
N LYS A 889 21.33 -4.24 11.52
CA LYS A 889 20.02 -4.28 12.16
C LYS A 889 18.89 -3.92 11.21
N THR A 890 17.77 -4.63 11.37
CA THR A 890 16.49 -4.23 10.81
C THR A 890 15.76 -3.34 11.83
N TRP A 891 15.43 -2.14 11.40
CA TRP A 891 14.74 -1.13 12.17
C TRP A 891 13.25 -1.11 11.83
N GLU A 892 12.42 -0.88 12.85
CA GLU A 892 11.01 -0.52 12.71
C GLU A 892 10.76 0.69 13.62
N LEU A 893 10.68 1.86 13.00
CA LEU A 893 10.68 3.15 13.69
C LEU A 893 9.27 3.77 13.61
N ASP A 894 8.71 4.20 14.74
CA ASP A 894 7.50 5.04 14.80
C ASP A 894 7.86 6.51 14.56
N VAL A 895 8.35 6.76 13.34
CA VAL A 895 8.79 8.08 12.86
C VAL A 895 7.66 9.10 12.96
N GLY A 896 6.41 8.67 12.73
CA GLY A 896 5.23 9.51 12.86
C GLY A 896 5.04 10.04 14.27
N LYS A 897 4.95 9.18 15.29
CA LYS A 897 4.76 9.67 16.66
C LYS A 897 5.97 10.44 17.18
N LEU A 898 7.19 10.04 16.83
CA LEU A 898 8.39 10.79 17.25
C LEU A 898 8.34 12.21 16.68
N SER A 899 8.22 12.33 15.36
CA SER A 899 8.16 13.62 14.67
C SER A 899 6.98 14.50 15.08
N GLN A 900 5.89 13.94 15.63
CA GLN A 900 4.81 14.71 16.26
C GLN A 900 5.19 15.31 17.62
N SER A 901 6.04 14.60 18.36
CA SER A 901 6.46 14.94 19.73
C SER A 901 7.62 15.95 19.75
N LEU A 902 8.42 15.96 18.69
CA LEU A 902 9.52 16.90 18.49
C LEU A 902 9.02 18.35 18.35
N TYR A 903 9.86 19.29 18.81
CA TYR A 903 9.60 20.72 18.72
C TYR A 903 9.93 21.25 17.32
N PHE A 904 9.01 22.00 16.73
CA PHE A 904 9.23 22.81 15.54
C PHE A 904 8.57 24.17 15.77
N TYR A 905 9.26 25.23 15.36
CA TYR A 905 8.90 26.62 15.55
C TYR A 905 7.64 26.94 14.77
N GLN A 906 6.81 27.75 15.42
CA GLN A 906 5.58 28.27 14.88
C GLN A 906 5.30 29.64 15.51
N ASP A 907 4.89 30.61 14.70
CA ASP A 907 4.58 31.95 15.19
C ASP A 907 3.44 31.89 16.23
N PRO A 908 3.59 32.53 17.41
CA PRO A 908 2.55 32.58 18.42
C PRO A 908 1.20 33.05 17.87
N GLY A 909 0.11 32.42 18.33
CA GLY A 909 -1.25 32.75 17.89
C GLY A 909 -1.66 32.19 16.53
N THR A 910 -0.78 31.48 15.82
CA THR A 910 -1.11 30.84 14.53
C THR A 910 -1.64 29.41 14.69
N ALA A 911 -2.34 28.91 13.68
CA ALA A 911 -2.97 27.59 13.72
C ALA A 911 -1.92 26.47 13.55
N PRO A 912 -1.88 25.43 14.41
CA PRO A 912 -0.85 24.38 14.35
C PRO A 912 -0.66 23.77 12.96
N ALA A 913 0.59 23.69 12.50
CA ALA A 913 0.92 23.06 11.22
C ALA A 913 0.56 21.57 11.20
N ASP A 914 -0.06 21.11 10.12
CA ASP A 914 -0.15 19.68 9.83
C ASP A 914 1.18 19.21 9.22
N ARG A 915 1.88 18.29 9.91
CA ARG A 915 3.24 17.85 9.54
C ARG A 915 3.19 16.71 8.51
N TYR A 916 3.48 17.04 7.25
CA TYR A 916 3.54 16.11 6.13
C TYR A 916 4.98 15.93 5.65
N TRP A 917 5.51 14.71 5.67
CA TRP A 917 6.92 14.46 5.35
C TRP A 917 7.07 14.05 3.89
N SER A 918 7.54 14.96 3.04
CA SER A 918 7.68 14.72 1.59
C SER A 918 9.00 14.04 1.22
N SER A 919 9.95 13.92 2.15
CA SER A 919 11.26 13.31 1.95
C SER A 919 11.58 12.45 3.18
N ILE A 920 12.02 11.20 2.97
CA ILE A 920 12.40 10.26 4.03
C ILE A 920 13.66 9.53 3.57
N ASP A 921 14.73 9.75 4.32
CA ASP A 921 16.09 9.63 3.85
C ASP A 921 16.96 8.92 4.89
N LEU A 922 18.06 8.33 4.42
CA LEU A 922 19.13 7.84 5.27
C LEU A 922 20.47 7.90 4.53
N GLY A 923 21.55 7.97 5.29
CA GLY A 923 22.91 7.99 4.77
C GLY A 923 23.79 8.88 5.62
N THR A 924 24.86 9.43 5.03
CA THR A 924 25.87 10.14 5.81
C THR A 924 26.24 11.48 5.21
N GLU A 925 26.58 12.38 6.11
CA GLU A 925 27.25 13.64 5.86
C GLU A 925 28.61 13.61 6.57
N ILE A 926 29.70 13.70 5.82
CA ILE A 926 31.05 13.83 6.39
C ILE A 926 31.33 15.32 6.51
N TYR A 927 31.27 15.86 7.73
CA TYR A 927 31.40 17.29 7.98
C TYR A 927 32.85 17.72 8.21
N ILE A 928 33.35 18.65 7.38
CA ILE A 928 34.67 19.31 7.44
C ILE A 928 35.77 18.37 7.92
N SER A 929 35.96 17.28 7.19
CA SER A 929 36.95 16.25 7.49
C SER A 929 37.53 15.65 6.22
N ASP A 930 38.82 15.88 6.00
CA ASP A 930 39.53 15.46 4.79
C ASP A 930 39.80 13.95 4.80
N ASN A 931 39.79 13.35 3.61
CA ASN A 931 40.21 11.96 3.37
C ASN A 931 39.51 10.92 4.26
N GLN A 932 38.27 11.19 4.67
CA GLN A 932 37.45 10.23 5.41
C GLN A 932 36.67 9.36 4.43
N VAL A 933 36.39 8.12 4.84
CA VAL A 933 35.60 7.16 4.06
C VAL A 933 34.45 6.62 4.90
N ALA A 934 33.25 6.65 4.33
CA ALA A 934 32.07 5.98 4.84
C ALA A 934 31.59 4.92 3.86
N GLU A 935 31.11 3.79 4.40
CA GLU A 935 30.62 2.66 3.61
C GLU A 935 29.46 1.98 4.35
N TRP A 936 28.35 1.74 3.66
CA TRP A 936 27.18 1.08 4.25
C TRP A 936 26.30 0.40 3.20
N ILE A 937 25.45 -0.49 3.67
CA ILE A 937 24.45 -1.20 2.86
C ILE A 937 23.06 -0.96 3.46
N VAL A 938 22.07 -0.72 2.60
CA VAL A 938 20.66 -0.62 2.98
C VAL A 938 19.79 -1.54 2.11
N SER A 939 18.79 -2.17 2.74
CA SER A 939 17.77 -2.99 2.09
C SER A 939 16.42 -2.90 2.81
N ASP A 940 15.38 -3.50 2.25
CA ASP A 940 14.06 -3.70 2.86
C ASP A 940 13.34 -2.41 3.28
N PHE A 941 13.62 -1.29 2.61
CA PHE A 941 13.04 0.01 2.95
C PHE A 941 11.54 0.08 2.57
N ASP A 942 10.66 0.29 3.55
CA ASP A 942 9.23 0.57 3.38
C ASP A 942 8.76 1.71 4.32
N ILE A 943 7.71 2.42 3.91
CA ILE A 943 7.03 3.45 4.70
C ILE A 943 5.57 3.04 4.86
N ILE A 944 5.13 2.83 6.08
CA ILE A 944 3.84 2.23 6.43
C ILE A 944 2.94 3.34 6.99
N VAL A 945 1.76 3.53 6.38
CA VAL A 945 0.84 4.63 6.73
C VAL A 945 -0.54 4.09 7.04
N PRO A 946 -1.23 4.58 8.08
CA PRO A 946 -2.65 4.37 8.23
C PRO A 946 -3.36 4.98 7.04
N ASN A 947 -4.36 4.26 6.57
CA ASN A 947 -5.06 4.50 5.33
C ASN A 947 -5.70 5.94 5.22
N GLU A 948 -5.81 6.71 6.32
CA GLU A 948 -6.23 8.13 6.33
C GLU A 948 -5.16 9.15 5.86
N ALA A 949 -3.86 8.82 5.90
CA ALA A 949 -2.78 9.75 5.50
C ALA A 949 -2.64 9.90 3.97
N ALA A 950 -3.24 8.99 3.18
CA ALA A 950 -3.24 8.99 1.71
C ALA A 950 -3.98 10.15 1.03
N GLY A 951 -4.66 10.99 1.82
CA GLY A 951 -5.43 12.16 1.36
C GLY A 951 -4.66 13.50 1.32
N GLY A 952 -3.34 13.53 1.47
CA GLY A 952 -2.55 14.75 1.26
C GLY A 952 -2.42 15.12 -0.21
N ILE A 953 -3.46 15.70 -0.83
CA ILE A 953 -3.23 16.63 -1.96
C ILE A 953 -2.78 17.92 -1.30
N ILE A 954 -1.48 18.19 -1.30
CA ILE A 954 -1.00 19.56 -1.37
C ILE A 954 -1.09 19.91 -2.85
N ASN A 955 -2.15 20.62 -3.23
CA ASN A 955 -2.04 21.50 -4.39
C ASN A 955 -1.07 22.58 -3.92
N MET A 956 0.23 22.40 -4.19
CA MET A 956 1.12 23.54 -4.30
C MET A 956 0.59 24.29 -5.49
N GLY A 957 -0.27 25.25 -5.21
CA GLY A 957 -1.03 25.96 -6.23
C GLY A 957 -0.05 26.54 -7.22
N THR A 958 -0.11 26.08 -8.47
CA THR A 958 0.33 26.89 -9.59
C THR A 958 -0.62 28.06 -9.69
N LYS A 959 -0.19 29.20 -9.17
CA LYS A 959 -0.30 30.46 -9.89
C LYS A 959 1.10 30.96 -10.16
#